data_AF-A0A927YT12-F1
#
_entry.id   AF-A0A927YT12-F1
#
_cell.length_a   1.000
_cell.length_b   1.000
_cell.length_c   1.000
_cell.angle_alpha   90.00
_cell.angle_beta   90.00
_cell.angle_gamma   90.00
#
_symmetry.space_group_name_H-M   'P 1'
#
loop_
_entity.id
_entity.type
_entity.pdbx_description
1 polymer ?
#
loop_
_entity_poly.entity_id
_entity_poly.type
_entity_poly.pdbx_seq_one_letter_code
_entity_poly.pdbx_strand_id
1 'polypeptide(L)'
;MKKNIKRITACTLAGVIVAGSCGNYGQVEAKKPDKKSVESSTLDHDDEETSYVIDCKNAFIYNMINKNYAEDINEDTYLQDNNIVSLELTESEVENIESAGVVVEEDICVTGSGKKTDRLTKNKQRMKTKNTYRNTKKTKKHTLSWNVESLGITEEILQKDDRAEVSESIERVKIAILDSGIDYSENINVVSRKNFLDDEVSPLFEDNTGHGTAIAGIIASRGVDDTIKGINPNVEIYSARVLDENNQAPISRVVEAIYWAIDNEVNIINISFGTTQKSEVLYNAIRDAYKAGILIFAASGNQGEMQTEKNELDESYVEYPAAFSEVVAVGATTPSGEMSEITSRGDELELLAPGESIESVGWLDMGVVCDGTSMAVPHAVGAASLLWQKDLKKPAGFIKGLLEASAKTIDSDGKEYSFIDVDYANEIYNDYYIQYKKTEYSYNASDIDTINEKFDNCEEVEDYTDCVDASWSKDNHSKTVDYAYNNTGGCITASQVEIVKLGAKAPDIKWPASSDEKRRMFHAKDSDAGKTYNYIKVYEHIMNMALKCKKTTHAKALKIAYPDNNAGEYNECKTVTNTLNKDAIDSILKGKSINHTNEALVMLGIAMHLAADVYAHQSYVKKGDSKTFKIPGKYKKDHDQDGTPNNDDVDFVPARWKCAKETCKEIIWVWGCNLIPDGNEFNFYGYHDVLKLYKLYKFANESPNGGNKNEYINELKYCSYDD
;
A
#
# COMPACT_ATOMS: atom_id res chain seq x y z
N MET A 1 -31.62 9.79 40.89
CA MET A 1 -32.99 9.23 40.87
C MET A 1 -33.59 9.44 39.49
N LYS A 2 -34.19 8.37 38.92
CA LYS A 2 -34.80 8.25 37.60
C LYS A 2 -35.87 9.33 37.30
N LYS A 3 -35.90 9.83 36.05
CA LYS A 3 -37.02 9.80 35.06
C LYS A 3 -36.80 10.89 33.97
N ASN A 4 -36.66 10.53 32.68
CA ASN A 4 -37.73 10.30 31.68
C ASN A 4 -38.48 11.62 31.33
N ILE A 5 -38.82 12.03 30.08
CA ILE A 5 -39.14 11.29 28.85
C ILE A 5 -39.58 12.28 27.71
N LYS A 6 -39.37 11.88 26.44
CA LYS A 6 -40.11 12.15 25.17
C LYS A 6 -40.09 13.50 24.40
N ARG A 7 -39.50 13.40 23.19
CA ARG A 7 -39.99 13.70 21.80
C ARG A 7 -41.33 14.44 21.59
N ILE A 8 -41.32 15.41 20.65
CA ILE A 8 -42.26 15.77 19.54
C ILE A 8 -41.42 16.69 18.60
N THR A 9 -41.08 16.40 17.33
CA THR A 9 -41.79 16.26 16.03
C THR A 9 -42.26 17.57 15.35
N ALA A 10 -41.53 17.94 14.29
CA ALA A 10 -41.88 18.51 12.96
C ALA A 10 -42.68 19.84 12.78
N CYS A 11 -42.15 20.72 11.90
CA CYS A 11 -42.78 21.17 10.63
C CYS A 11 -41.84 22.18 9.91
N THR A 12 -41.27 21.93 8.72
CA THR A 12 -41.78 21.97 7.31
C THR A 12 -41.55 23.30 6.57
N LEU A 13 -40.73 23.22 5.50
CA LEU A 13 -40.62 23.97 4.24
C LEU A 13 -40.95 25.49 4.15
N ALA A 14 -40.02 26.23 3.52
CA ALA A 14 -40.28 26.96 2.28
C ALA A 14 -38.96 27.20 1.50
N GLY A 15 -38.87 26.65 0.28
CA GLY A 15 -37.87 27.08 -0.69
C GLY A 15 -38.42 28.17 -1.62
N VAL A 16 -37.55 28.82 -2.38
CA VAL A 16 -37.72 29.13 -3.82
C VAL A 16 -36.36 29.60 -4.39
N ILE A 17 -36.05 29.02 -5.54
CA ILE A 17 -34.93 29.19 -6.47
C ILE A 17 -35.08 30.50 -7.27
N VAL A 18 -33.98 31.17 -7.68
CA VAL A 18 -33.70 31.62 -9.07
C VAL A 18 -32.20 31.92 -9.24
N ALA A 19 -31.68 31.45 -10.38
CA ALA A 19 -30.32 31.49 -10.92
C ALA A 19 -29.80 32.88 -11.38
N GLY A 20 -28.48 32.98 -11.62
CA GLY A 20 -27.95 33.99 -12.56
C GLY A 20 -26.48 34.43 -12.39
N SER A 21 -25.55 33.62 -12.87
CA SER A 21 -24.41 33.98 -13.75
C SER A 21 -23.60 35.30 -13.62
N CYS A 22 -22.27 35.10 -13.69
CA CYS A 22 -21.21 35.92 -14.33
C CYS A 22 -20.63 37.14 -13.60
N GLY A 23 -19.30 37.18 -13.49
CA GLY A 23 -18.53 38.44 -13.52
C GLY A 23 -17.19 38.44 -12.78
N ASN A 24 -16.10 38.24 -13.53
CA ASN A 24 -14.72 38.55 -13.13
C ASN A 24 -14.50 40.08 -12.92
N TYR A 25 -13.36 40.39 -12.30
CA TYR A 25 -12.55 41.63 -12.32
C TYR A 25 -12.63 42.57 -11.11
N GLY A 26 -11.47 42.71 -10.45
CA GLY A 26 -10.76 43.99 -10.50
C GLY A 26 -10.69 44.80 -9.20
N GLN A 27 -9.52 44.76 -8.56
CA GLN A 27 -9.01 45.82 -7.68
C GLN A 27 -9.17 47.21 -8.33
N VAL A 28 -9.59 48.23 -7.56
CA VAL A 28 -8.93 49.57 -7.52
C VAL A 28 -9.24 50.25 -6.17
N GLU A 29 -8.18 50.76 -5.55
CA GLU A 29 -8.09 51.57 -4.33
C GLU A 29 -8.79 52.94 -4.39
N ALA A 30 -9.12 53.51 -3.22
CA ALA A 30 -9.23 54.96 -3.06
C ALA A 30 -8.80 55.46 -1.65
N LYS A 31 -7.52 55.84 -1.57
CA LYS A 31 -6.89 57.00 -0.89
C LYS A 31 -7.39 57.49 0.49
N LYS A 32 -6.46 57.40 1.46
CA LYS A 32 -6.33 58.21 2.69
C LYS A 32 -6.29 59.74 2.43
N PRO A 33 -6.60 60.56 3.45
CA PRO A 33 -5.96 61.84 3.68
C PRO A 33 -4.89 61.78 4.79
N ASP A 34 -3.84 62.55 4.56
CA ASP A 34 -2.55 62.63 5.25
C ASP A 34 -2.52 63.82 6.24
N LYS A 35 -2.00 63.62 7.47
CA LYS A 35 -0.86 64.37 8.10
C LYS A 35 -0.90 64.51 9.63
N LYS A 36 -0.02 63.71 10.26
CA LYS A 36 1.01 64.04 11.27
C LYS A 36 0.69 64.93 12.48
N SER A 37 0.75 64.32 13.66
CA SER A 37 1.51 64.82 14.84
C SER A 37 1.86 63.67 15.81
N VAL A 38 3.12 63.23 15.71
CA VAL A 38 4.11 62.74 16.71
C VAL A 38 3.67 62.25 18.13
N GLU A 39 4.19 61.04 18.48
CA GLU A 39 4.36 60.36 19.80
C GLU A 39 3.10 59.84 20.53
N SER A 40 2.99 58.58 20.99
CA SER A 40 3.94 57.52 21.34
C SER A 40 3.56 56.16 20.75
N SER A 41 4.53 55.41 20.25
CA SER A 41 4.35 54.04 19.76
C SER A 41 4.27 53.03 20.90
N THR A 42 3.06 52.64 21.29
CA THR A 42 2.80 51.25 21.69
C THR A 42 2.33 50.56 20.42
N LEU A 43 3.25 49.87 19.75
CA LEU A 43 2.87 48.88 18.75
C LEU A 43 2.41 47.68 19.55
N ASP A 44 1.10 47.48 19.63
CA ASP A 44 0.52 46.18 19.90
C ASP A 44 0.98 45.28 18.73
N HIS A 45 2.02 44.49 18.97
CA HIS A 45 2.24 43.29 18.18
C HIS A 45 1.22 42.28 18.71
N ASP A 46 0.22 41.95 17.89
CA ASP A 46 -0.49 40.69 18.04
C ASP A 46 0.55 39.61 17.70
N ASP A 47 1.32 39.18 18.70
CA ASP A 47 2.26 38.06 18.56
C ASP A 47 1.42 36.78 18.43
N GLU A 48 1.50 36.11 17.27
CA GLU A 48 0.82 34.83 17.06
C GLU A 48 1.44 33.79 18.01
N GLU A 49 0.59 33.17 18.85
CA GLU A 49 1.00 32.05 19.71
C GLU A 49 1.27 30.80 18.85
N THR A 50 2.34 30.08 19.19
CA THR A 50 2.75 28.83 18.54
C THR A 50 2.93 27.74 19.61
N SER A 51 2.67 26.48 19.23
CA SER A 51 2.81 25.33 20.12
C SER A 51 4.27 24.93 20.30
N TYR A 52 4.74 24.83 21.54
CA TYR A 52 6.10 24.44 21.91
C TYR A 52 6.11 23.25 22.88
N VAL A 53 7.07 22.35 22.69
CA VAL A 53 7.42 21.31 23.65
C VAL A 53 8.71 21.68 24.38
N ILE A 54 8.68 21.61 25.71
CA ILE A 54 9.75 22.09 26.59
C ILE A 54 10.21 20.98 27.53
N ASP A 55 11.47 20.56 27.39
CA ASP A 55 12.14 19.72 28.38
C ASP A 55 12.75 20.60 29.46
N CYS A 56 12.08 20.63 30.63
CA CYS A 56 12.44 21.48 31.77
C CYS A 56 13.66 20.97 32.54
N LYS A 57 14.19 19.78 32.21
CA LYS A 57 15.33 19.09 32.84
C LYS A 57 15.16 18.69 34.30
N ASN A 58 14.30 19.36 35.07
CA ASN A 58 14.01 19.05 36.46
C ASN A 58 12.67 19.64 36.94
N ALA A 59 12.16 19.05 38.03
CA ALA A 59 10.86 19.41 38.61
C ALA A 59 10.77 20.86 39.11
N PHE A 60 11.87 21.48 39.52
CA PHE A 60 11.82 22.87 39.99
C PHE A 60 11.51 23.82 38.84
N ILE A 61 12.19 23.66 37.70
CA ILE A 61 11.95 24.47 36.50
C ILE A 61 10.58 24.17 35.91
N TYR A 62 10.17 22.88 35.84
CA TYR A 62 8.83 22.50 35.40
C TYR A 62 7.73 23.21 36.20
N ASN A 63 7.78 23.12 37.53
CA ASN A 63 6.78 23.77 38.38
C ASN A 63 6.78 25.30 38.24
N MET A 64 7.92 25.90 37.93
CA MET A 64 8.03 27.35 37.68
C MET A 64 7.37 27.74 36.36
N ILE A 65 7.67 27.02 35.27
CA ILE A 65 7.12 27.28 33.93
C ILE A 65 5.61 27.01 33.94
N ASN A 66 5.19 25.84 34.41
CA ASN A 66 3.77 25.44 34.45
C ASN A 66 2.92 26.45 35.23
N LYS A 67 3.43 26.97 36.36
CA LYS A 67 2.72 27.98 37.15
C LYS A 67 2.57 29.34 36.45
N ASN A 68 3.54 29.71 35.62
CA ASN A 68 3.61 31.04 35.03
C ASN A 68 2.92 31.12 33.66
N TYR A 69 2.88 30.01 32.91
CA TYR A 69 2.49 30.02 31.50
C TYR A 69 1.36 29.02 31.16
N ALA A 70 1.07 28.01 31.98
CA ALA A 70 -0.03 27.10 31.67
C ALA A 70 -1.38 27.70 32.09
N GLU A 71 -2.33 27.76 31.15
CA GLU A 71 -3.69 28.25 31.41
C GLU A 71 -4.50 27.28 32.28
N ASP A 72 -4.27 25.97 32.10
CA ASP A 72 -4.82 24.89 32.91
C ASP A 72 -3.67 24.00 33.44
N ILE A 73 -3.81 23.47 34.67
CA ILE A 73 -2.84 22.49 35.18
C ILE A 73 -2.98 21.25 34.31
N ASN A 74 -2.04 21.07 33.39
CA ASN A 74 -2.05 19.94 32.49
C ASN A 74 -1.96 18.64 33.32
N GLU A 75 -3.01 17.80 33.30
CA GLU A 75 -3.08 16.52 34.02
C GLU A 75 -2.37 15.38 33.24
N ASP A 76 -1.54 15.72 32.26
CA ASP A 76 -0.75 14.76 31.49
C ASP A 76 0.39 14.18 32.33
N THR A 77 0.13 13.04 32.98
CA THR A 77 1.04 12.43 33.96
C THR A 77 2.39 12.04 33.36
N TYR A 78 2.44 11.53 32.13
CA TYR A 78 3.71 11.03 31.58
C TYR A 78 4.69 12.15 31.18
N LEU A 79 4.20 13.25 30.59
CA LEU A 79 5.05 14.42 30.33
C LEU A 79 5.47 15.07 31.66
N GLN A 80 4.53 15.25 32.59
CA GLN A 80 4.79 15.80 33.91
C GLN A 80 5.83 14.99 34.70
N ASP A 81 5.69 13.67 34.75
CA ASP A 81 6.58 12.76 35.49
C ASP A 81 8.02 12.82 34.94
N ASN A 82 8.17 13.20 33.68
CA ASN A 82 9.45 13.39 33.00
C ASN A 82 9.89 14.87 32.90
N ASN A 83 9.18 15.78 33.56
CA ASN A 83 9.45 17.23 33.59
C ASN A 83 9.41 17.89 32.19
N ILE A 84 8.50 17.42 31.34
CA ILE A 84 8.24 17.96 30.01
C ILE A 84 6.86 18.66 30.02
N VAL A 85 6.73 19.77 29.30
CA VAL A 85 5.45 20.47 29.15
C VAL A 85 5.25 20.88 27.68
N SER A 86 4.01 20.82 27.19
CA SER A 86 3.60 21.41 25.92
C SER A 86 2.72 22.64 26.19
N LEU A 87 3.02 23.77 25.55
CA LEU A 87 2.38 25.08 25.78
C LEU A 87 2.25 25.86 24.47
N GLU A 88 1.16 26.63 24.32
CA GLU A 88 1.07 27.70 23.33
C GLU A 88 1.76 28.95 23.89
N LEU A 89 2.75 29.49 23.17
CA LEU A 89 3.57 30.61 23.63
C LEU A 89 3.83 31.61 22.49
N THR A 90 4.01 32.88 22.86
CA THR A 90 4.56 33.91 21.97
C THR A 90 6.09 33.81 21.88
N GLU A 91 6.71 34.33 20.81
CA GLU A 91 8.17 34.40 20.68
C GLU A 91 8.83 35.08 21.89
N SER A 92 8.19 36.11 22.45
CA SER A 92 8.69 36.84 23.62
C SER A 92 8.71 35.99 24.90
N GLU A 93 7.77 35.06 25.06
CA GLU A 93 7.71 34.14 26.19
C GLU A 93 8.73 33.02 26.07
N VAL A 94 8.96 32.54 24.84
CA VAL A 94 10.03 31.57 24.53
C VAL A 94 11.39 32.13 24.91
N GLU A 95 11.73 33.36 24.51
CA GLU A 95 13.00 34.01 24.88
C GLU A 95 13.19 34.07 26.41
N ASN A 96 12.11 34.33 27.16
CA ASN A 96 12.15 34.36 28.62
C ASN A 96 12.39 32.96 29.21
N ILE A 97 11.77 31.92 28.64
CA ILE A 97 11.88 30.54 29.11
C ILE A 97 13.27 29.96 28.82
N GLU A 98 13.81 30.20 27.63
CA GLU A 98 15.13 29.70 27.22
C GLU A 98 16.25 30.16 28.18
N SER A 99 16.10 31.34 28.77
CA SER A 99 17.03 31.87 29.77
C SER A 99 17.17 30.99 31.04
N ALA A 100 16.23 30.07 31.27
CA ALA A 100 16.26 29.11 32.37
C ALA A 100 17.14 27.87 32.09
N GLY A 101 17.76 27.76 30.90
CA GLY A 101 18.64 26.64 30.54
C GLY A 101 17.89 25.34 30.21
N VAL A 102 16.68 25.47 29.66
CA VAL A 102 15.83 24.37 29.19
C VAL A 102 16.02 24.13 27.70
N VAL A 103 15.43 23.04 27.17
CA VAL A 103 15.29 22.84 25.73
C VAL A 103 13.86 23.25 25.36
N VAL A 104 13.72 24.18 24.42
CA VAL A 104 12.44 24.63 23.85
C VAL A 104 12.46 24.36 22.37
N GLU A 105 11.45 23.68 21.85
CA GLU A 105 11.31 23.34 20.43
C GLU A 105 9.85 23.52 20.02
N GLU A 106 9.61 23.97 18.78
CA GLU A 106 8.25 23.96 18.23
C GLU A 106 7.69 22.52 18.24
N ASP A 107 6.44 22.36 18.65
CA ASP A 107 5.76 21.06 18.73
C ASP A 107 5.24 20.62 17.35
N ILE A 108 6.18 20.45 16.43
CA ILE A 108 5.91 20.10 15.04
C ILE A 108 5.25 18.72 14.92
N CYS A 109 4.53 18.49 13.82
CA CYS A 109 3.89 17.20 13.58
C CYS A 109 4.80 16.19 12.85
N VAL A 110 4.77 14.94 13.30
CA VAL A 110 5.16 13.76 12.50
C VAL A 110 4.00 13.33 11.59
N THR A 111 4.30 12.61 10.51
CA THR A 111 3.30 12.12 9.55
C THR A 111 3.49 10.64 9.25
N GLY A 112 2.39 9.89 9.15
CA GLY A 112 2.38 8.47 8.75
C GLY A 112 3.15 8.21 7.46
N SER A 113 4.13 7.31 7.51
CA SER A 113 5.00 6.97 6.37
C SER A 113 4.34 5.90 5.48
N GLY A 114 3.06 6.08 5.14
CA GLY A 114 2.28 5.20 4.28
C GLY A 114 1.58 5.99 3.18
N LYS A 115 1.42 5.39 1.99
CA LYS A 115 0.59 5.98 0.93
C LYS A 115 -0.62 5.09 0.68
N LYS A 116 -1.83 5.65 0.77
CA LYS A 116 -2.97 5.11 0.01
C LYS A 116 -2.77 5.53 -1.45
N THR A 117 -2.64 4.56 -2.35
CA THR A 117 -2.03 4.74 -3.68
C THR A 117 -2.56 5.91 -4.53
N ASP A 118 -1.64 6.78 -4.95
CA ASP A 118 -1.60 7.45 -6.27
C ASP A 118 -0.21 7.13 -6.87
N ARG A 119 -0.13 6.19 -7.83
CA ARG A 119 1.15 5.75 -8.42
C ARG A 119 1.69 6.78 -9.41
N LEU A 120 2.90 7.26 -9.16
CA LEU A 120 3.80 7.88 -10.14
C LEU A 120 4.87 6.86 -10.53
N THR A 121 4.84 6.33 -11.75
CA THR A 121 5.88 5.44 -12.30
C THR A 121 6.89 6.22 -13.14
N LYS A 122 8.20 6.03 -12.89
CA LYS A 122 9.28 6.41 -13.82
C LYS A 122 10.42 5.38 -13.84
N ASN A 123 10.51 4.66 -14.96
CA ASN A 123 11.70 4.11 -15.65
C ASN A 123 12.86 3.48 -14.84
N LYS A 124 12.91 2.14 -14.83
CA LYS A 124 14.10 1.33 -14.49
C LYS A 124 15.12 1.24 -15.64
N GLN A 125 16.40 1.47 -15.34
CA GLN A 125 17.53 1.05 -16.18
C GLN A 125 18.16 -0.22 -15.61
N ARG A 126 18.22 -1.28 -16.42
CA ARG A 126 18.66 -2.61 -16.00
C ARG A 126 20.13 -2.85 -16.37
N MET A 127 20.99 -3.00 -15.37
CA MET A 127 22.36 -3.52 -15.53
C MET A 127 22.36 -5.05 -15.43
N LYS A 128 23.21 -5.71 -16.22
CA LYS A 128 23.37 -7.18 -16.24
C LYS A 128 24.68 -7.55 -15.58
N THR A 129 24.64 -8.41 -14.57
CA THR A 129 25.83 -9.11 -14.09
C THR A 129 25.52 -10.61 -13.98
N LYS A 130 26.44 -11.44 -14.47
CA LYS A 130 26.41 -12.90 -14.38
C LYS A 130 27.22 -13.30 -13.15
N ASN A 131 26.70 -14.17 -12.29
CA ASN A 131 27.52 -15.06 -11.46
C ASN A 131 26.73 -16.29 -10.97
N THR A 132 27.47 -17.22 -10.37
CA THR A 132 27.36 -18.67 -10.58
C THR A 132 26.50 -19.37 -9.53
N TYR A 133 25.48 -20.11 -10.00
CA TYR A 133 24.47 -20.80 -9.21
C TYR A 133 25.02 -21.97 -8.36
N ARG A 134 24.65 -22.01 -7.08
CA ARG A 134 24.66 -23.23 -6.26
C ARG A 134 23.25 -23.83 -6.28
N ASN A 135 23.16 -25.08 -6.73
CA ASN A 135 21.89 -25.71 -7.08
C ASN A 135 21.49 -26.71 -5.98
N THR A 136 20.58 -26.31 -5.09
CA THR A 136 19.89 -27.22 -4.15
C THR A 136 18.41 -27.27 -4.52
N LYS A 137 18.06 -28.18 -5.43
CA LYS A 137 16.67 -28.47 -5.81
C LYS A 137 15.91 -29.05 -4.61
N LYS A 138 15.09 -28.23 -3.96
CA LYS A 138 13.83 -28.65 -3.35
C LYS A 138 12.73 -27.75 -3.90
N THR A 139 11.77 -28.32 -4.60
CA THR A 139 10.52 -27.65 -4.99
C THR A 139 9.75 -27.33 -3.71
N LYS A 140 9.95 -26.13 -3.14
CA LYS A 140 9.14 -25.59 -2.05
C LYS A 140 7.76 -25.27 -2.60
N LYS A 141 6.72 -25.73 -1.91
CA LYS A 141 5.32 -25.40 -2.19
C LYS A 141 5.00 -24.13 -1.41
N HIS A 142 4.69 -23.04 -2.11
CA HIS A 142 4.36 -21.75 -1.49
C HIS A 142 2.95 -21.82 -0.88
N THR A 143 2.83 -21.58 0.42
CA THR A 143 1.54 -21.57 1.15
C THR A 143 1.33 -20.30 1.95
N LEU A 144 2.38 -19.50 2.17
CA LEU A 144 2.32 -18.24 2.90
C LEU A 144 2.33 -17.05 1.93
N SER A 145 1.96 -15.87 2.41
CA SER A 145 2.07 -14.64 1.63
C SER A 145 3.54 -14.34 1.33
N TRP A 146 3.81 -13.68 0.21
CA TRP A 146 5.17 -13.49 -0.29
C TRP A 146 6.07 -12.74 0.70
N ASN A 147 5.50 -11.77 1.41
CA ASN A 147 6.17 -10.92 2.39
C ASN A 147 6.61 -11.70 3.63
N VAL A 148 5.94 -12.81 3.95
CA VAL A 148 6.37 -13.72 5.03
C VAL A 148 7.44 -14.66 4.49
N GLU A 149 7.24 -15.24 3.30
CA GLU A 149 8.20 -16.18 2.71
C GLU A 149 9.55 -15.54 2.37
N SER A 150 9.55 -14.29 1.91
CA SER A 150 10.77 -13.56 1.53
C SER A 150 11.72 -13.37 2.71
N LEU A 151 11.19 -13.22 3.92
CA LEU A 151 11.93 -13.14 5.18
C LEU A 151 12.51 -14.49 5.64
N GLY A 152 12.42 -15.55 4.84
CA GLY A 152 12.85 -16.90 5.23
C GLY A 152 11.89 -17.60 6.20
N ILE A 153 10.74 -17.00 6.53
CA ILE A 153 9.77 -17.61 7.43
C ILE A 153 9.05 -18.76 6.73
N THR A 154 8.93 -19.90 7.43
CA THR A 154 8.27 -21.10 6.90
C THR A 154 7.09 -21.48 7.79
N GLU A 155 6.17 -22.27 7.24
CA GLU A 155 5.09 -22.92 8.00
C GLU A 155 5.62 -23.67 9.23
N GLU A 156 6.80 -24.28 9.15
CA GLU A 156 7.39 -24.99 10.30
C GLU A 156 7.82 -24.03 11.42
N ILE A 157 8.29 -22.83 11.07
CA ILE A 157 8.62 -21.77 12.05
C ILE A 157 7.32 -21.30 12.71
N LEU A 158 6.28 -21.02 11.93
CA LEU A 158 4.98 -20.56 12.44
C LEU A 158 4.23 -21.65 13.25
N GLN A 159 4.28 -22.91 12.84
CA GLN A 159 3.60 -24.03 13.52
C GLN A 159 4.29 -24.47 14.83
N LYS A 160 5.60 -24.24 14.97
CA LYS A 160 6.28 -24.46 16.26
C LYS A 160 5.75 -23.48 17.31
N ASP A 161 5.30 -22.31 16.88
CA ASP A 161 4.68 -21.30 17.73
C ASP A 161 3.23 -21.67 18.12
N ASP A 162 2.43 -22.12 17.14
CA ASP A 162 1.03 -22.55 17.37
C ASP A 162 0.88 -23.72 18.37
N ARG A 163 1.96 -24.49 18.64
CA ARG A 163 1.97 -25.62 19.59
C ARG A 163 2.28 -25.23 21.03
N ALA A 164 2.57 -23.96 21.31
CA ALA A 164 2.47 -23.47 22.68
C ALA A 164 0.98 -23.45 23.05
N GLU A 165 0.50 -24.50 23.72
CA GLU A 165 -0.77 -24.42 24.44
C GLU A 165 -0.78 -23.10 25.20
N VAL A 166 -1.84 -22.31 25.02
CA VAL A 166 -2.09 -21.03 25.70
C VAL A 166 -2.15 -21.30 27.20
N SER A 167 -0.99 -21.45 27.81
CA SER A 167 -0.77 -21.45 29.24
C SER A 167 -0.66 -19.99 29.65
N GLU A 168 -1.44 -19.56 30.62
CA GLU A 168 -1.35 -18.23 31.25
C GLU A 168 0.03 -17.93 31.88
N SER A 169 0.99 -18.88 31.80
CA SER A 169 2.30 -18.83 32.48
C SER A 169 3.51 -18.65 31.54
N ILE A 170 3.34 -18.37 30.25
CA ILE A 170 4.48 -18.12 29.33
C ILE A 170 4.61 -16.61 29.13
N GLU A 171 5.74 -16.04 29.55
CA GLU A 171 6.12 -14.66 29.22
C GLU A 171 6.19 -14.52 27.68
N ARG A 172 5.51 -13.51 27.13
CA ARG A 172 5.49 -13.19 25.69
C ARG A 172 6.30 -11.93 25.41
N VAL A 173 6.73 -11.77 24.16
CA VAL A 173 7.28 -10.50 23.68
C VAL A 173 6.17 -9.47 23.69
N LYS A 174 6.40 -8.36 24.38
CA LYS A 174 5.51 -7.19 24.42
C LYS A 174 5.91 -6.18 23.36
N ILE A 175 4.97 -5.74 22.54
CA ILE A 175 5.22 -4.81 21.43
C ILE A 175 4.28 -3.61 21.56
N ALA A 176 4.84 -2.41 21.72
CA ALA A 176 4.11 -1.17 21.60
C ALA A 176 4.03 -0.73 20.14
N ILE A 177 2.81 -0.51 19.65
CA ILE A 177 2.56 0.09 18.35
C ILE A 177 2.08 1.51 18.60
N LEU A 178 2.95 2.48 18.33
CA LEU A 178 2.60 3.90 18.33
C LEU A 178 2.10 4.22 16.92
N ASP A 179 0.79 4.41 16.76
CA ASP A 179 0.16 4.68 15.45
C ASP A 179 -1.23 5.32 15.60
N SER A 180 -2.14 5.11 14.66
CA SER A 180 -3.51 5.63 14.56
C SER A 180 -4.54 4.88 15.42
N GLY A 181 -4.08 3.90 16.22
CA GLY A 181 -4.93 2.99 16.98
C GLY A 181 -5.02 1.61 16.31
N ILE A 182 -5.75 0.68 16.93
CA ILE A 182 -5.97 -0.65 16.34
C ILE A 182 -7.44 -1.00 16.50
N ASP A 183 -8.17 -1.24 15.42
CA ASP A 183 -9.56 -1.70 15.55
C ASP A 183 -9.62 -3.04 16.29
N TYR A 184 -10.71 -3.27 17.01
CA TYR A 184 -10.98 -4.56 17.62
C TYR A 184 -11.01 -5.65 16.53
N SER A 185 -10.20 -6.68 16.73
CA SER A 185 -10.06 -7.85 15.86
C SER A 185 -10.02 -9.09 16.72
N GLU A 186 -10.67 -10.17 16.29
CA GLU A 186 -10.57 -11.48 16.95
C GLU A 186 -9.22 -12.16 16.65
N ASN A 187 -8.51 -11.69 15.60
CA ASN A 187 -7.25 -12.22 15.13
C ASN A 187 -6.02 -11.60 15.82
N ILE A 188 -6.17 -10.44 16.47
CA ILE A 188 -5.05 -9.68 17.04
C ILE A 188 -5.23 -9.56 18.56
N ASN A 189 -4.23 -10.01 19.32
CA ASN A 189 -4.25 -9.96 20.78
C ASN A 189 -3.74 -8.61 21.32
N VAL A 190 -4.62 -7.62 21.41
CA VAL A 190 -4.33 -6.33 22.05
C VAL A 190 -4.61 -6.39 23.55
N VAL A 191 -3.56 -6.40 24.37
CA VAL A 191 -3.66 -6.55 25.84
C VAL A 191 -3.79 -5.23 26.58
N SER A 192 -3.34 -4.13 25.97
CA SER A 192 -3.42 -2.78 26.54
C SER A 192 -3.66 -1.76 25.42
N ARG A 193 -4.45 -0.73 25.72
CA ARG A 193 -4.83 0.35 24.81
C ARG A 193 -4.76 1.67 25.54
N LYS A 194 -4.14 2.66 24.92
CA LYS A 194 -4.07 4.04 25.42
C LYS A 194 -4.31 4.99 24.25
N ASN A 195 -5.34 5.82 24.41
CA ASN A 195 -5.63 6.93 23.50
C ASN A 195 -4.94 8.19 24.03
N PHE A 196 -4.12 8.83 23.19
CA PHE A 196 -3.42 10.08 23.48
C PHE A 196 -4.02 11.29 22.74
N LEU A 197 -5.17 11.09 22.08
CA LEU A 197 -5.99 12.18 21.57
C LEU A 197 -7.07 12.54 22.60
N ASP A 198 -7.47 13.82 22.59
CA ASP A 198 -8.56 14.34 23.40
C ASP A 198 -9.94 13.99 22.78
N ASP A 199 -10.17 12.69 22.57
CA ASP A 199 -11.43 12.13 22.10
C ASP A 199 -11.80 10.82 22.83
N GLU A 200 -13.11 10.58 22.98
CA GLU A 200 -13.62 9.30 23.47
C GLU A 200 -14.01 8.41 22.27
N VAL A 201 -13.27 7.33 22.05
CA VAL A 201 -13.51 6.41 20.93
C VAL A 201 -13.70 4.98 21.43
N SER A 202 -14.63 4.27 20.78
CA SER A 202 -14.89 2.86 21.06
C SER A 202 -13.77 1.99 20.45
N PRO A 203 -13.27 0.95 21.14
CA PRO A 203 -12.26 0.04 20.58
C PRO A 203 -12.64 -0.63 19.25
N LEU A 204 -13.94 -0.69 18.92
CA LEU A 204 -14.42 -1.20 17.62
C LEU A 204 -14.05 -0.32 16.41
N PHE A 205 -13.77 0.96 16.63
CA PHE A 205 -13.50 1.98 15.60
C PHE A 205 -12.38 2.91 16.09
N GLU A 206 -11.39 2.35 16.78
CA GLU A 206 -10.29 3.12 17.37
C GLU A 206 -9.37 3.65 16.28
N ASP A 207 -9.23 2.91 15.17
CA ASP A 207 -8.38 3.26 14.05
C ASP A 207 -9.18 3.89 12.91
N ASN A 208 -9.27 5.21 12.92
CA ASN A 208 -10.01 5.96 11.89
C ASN A 208 -9.37 5.90 10.50
N THR A 209 -8.09 5.55 10.39
CA THR A 209 -7.36 5.58 9.11
C THR A 209 -7.12 4.17 8.55
N GLY A 210 -7.14 3.15 9.41
CA GLY A 210 -6.82 1.76 9.12
C GLY A 210 -5.32 1.46 9.14
N HIS A 211 -4.46 2.45 9.47
CA HIS A 211 -3.01 2.31 9.34
C HIS A 211 -2.42 1.44 10.46
N GLY A 212 -2.80 1.69 11.71
CA GLY A 212 -2.31 0.93 12.87
C GLY A 212 -2.86 -0.49 12.90
N THR A 213 -4.09 -0.71 12.43
CA THR A 213 -4.70 -2.04 12.25
C THR A 213 -3.92 -2.87 11.23
N ALA A 214 -3.54 -2.26 10.09
CA ALA A 214 -2.69 -2.92 9.09
C ALA A 214 -1.30 -3.26 9.63
N ILE A 215 -0.69 -2.39 10.43
CA ILE A 215 0.60 -2.67 11.09
C ILE A 215 0.47 -3.86 12.06
N ALA A 216 -0.56 -3.84 12.91
CA ALA A 216 -0.80 -4.90 13.87
C ALA A 216 -1.11 -6.24 13.18
N GLY A 217 -1.80 -6.21 12.03
CA GLY A 217 -2.09 -7.38 11.21
C GLY A 217 -0.82 -8.08 10.69
N ILE A 218 0.15 -7.30 10.18
CA ILE A 218 1.45 -7.81 9.70
C ILE A 218 2.22 -8.48 10.83
N ILE A 219 2.20 -7.88 12.04
CA ILE A 219 2.93 -8.41 13.19
C ILE A 219 2.26 -9.67 13.73
N ALA A 220 0.97 -9.59 14.07
CA ALA A 220 0.37 -10.49 15.07
C ALA A 220 -0.95 -11.16 14.68
N SER A 221 -1.44 -11.00 13.45
CA SER A 221 -2.69 -11.64 13.05
C SER A 221 -2.57 -13.17 13.08
N ARG A 222 -3.54 -13.85 13.70
CA ARG A 222 -3.55 -15.33 13.83
C ARG A 222 -3.83 -16.08 12.53
N GLY A 223 -4.47 -15.44 11.55
CA GLY A 223 -4.87 -16.09 10.30
C GLY A 223 -5.98 -17.15 10.48
N VAL A 224 -6.93 -16.91 11.40
CA VAL A 224 -8.10 -17.79 11.59
C VAL A 224 -9.09 -17.58 10.43
N ASP A 225 -9.78 -18.65 10.00
CA ASP A 225 -10.81 -18.61 8.94
C ASP A 225 -10.34 -18.00 7.60
N ASP A 226 -9.15 -18.40 7.14
CA ASP A 226 -8.51 -17.96 5.89
C ASP A 226 -8.17 -16.45 5.85
N THR A 227 -8.07 -15.80 7.02
CA THR A 227 -7.54 -14.43 7.14
C THR A 227 -6.00 -14.39 7.09
N ILE A 228 -5.44 -13.19 6.97
CA ILE A 228 -4.00 -12.96 6.82
C ILE A 228 -3.27 -13.39 8.09
N LYS A 229 -2.22 -14.20 7.94
CA LYS A 229 -1.36 -14.63 9.06
C LYS A 229 -0.18 -13.66 9.19
N GLY A 230 -0.08 -13.03 10.36
CA GLY A 230 1.05 -12.19 10.73
C GLY A 230 2.31 -13.01 11.02
N ILE A 231 3.43 -12.32 11.20
CA ILE A 231 4.74 -12.94 11.40
C ILE A 231 4.83 -13.68 12.73
N ASN A 232 4.31 -13.08 13.80
CA ASN A 232 4.32 -13.64 15.14
C ASN A 232 2.99 -13.42 15.87
N PRO A 233 2.03 -14.36 15.75
CA PRO A 233 0.77 -14.28 16.47
C PRO A 233 0.87 -14.43 18.01
N ASN A 234 2.03 -14.85 18.54
CA ASN A 234 2.25 -15.14 19.95
C ASN A 234 2.92 -13.98 20.71
N VAL A 235 2.46 -12.76 20.43
CA VAL A 235 2.92 -11.52 21.08
C VAL A 235 1.79 -10.84 21.85
N GLU A 236 2.18 -9.92 22.73
CA GLU A 236 1.26 -9.03 23.43
C GLU A 236 1.34 -7.64 22.80
N ILE A 237 0.26 -7.21 22.16
CA ILE A 237 0.20 -5.89 21.51
C ILE A 237 -0.30 -4.84 22.51
N TYR A 238 0.47 -3.76 22.61
CA TYR A 238 0.19 -2.54 23.34
C TYR A 238 -0.13 -1.45 22.32
N SER A 239 -1.40 -1.06 22.20
CA SER A 239 -1.84 -0.05 21.23
C SER A 239 -1.74 1.35 21.85
N ALA A 240 -0.88 2.19 21.28
CA ALA A 240 -0.78 3.61 21.61
C ALA A 240 -1.31 4.43 20.42
N ARG A 241 -2.54 4.94 20.54
CA ARG A 241 -3.13 5.82 19.53
C ARG A 241 -2.59 7.23 19.69
N VAL A 242 -1.67 7.61 18.82
CA VAL A 242 -1.03 8.93 18.77
C VAL A 242 -1.39 9.71 17.50
N LEU A 243 -1.63 9.02 16.37
CA LEU A 243 -1.96 9.67 15.10
C LEU A 243 -3.45 10.03 15.02
N ASP A 244 -3.74 11.19 14.44
CA ASP A 244 -5.10 11.68 14.16
C ASP A 244 -5.67 11.14 12.83
N GLU A 245 -6.84 11.63 12.42
CA GLU A 245 -7.48 11.24 11.16
C GLU A 245 -6.67 11.56 9.89
N ASN A 246 -5.67 12.45 9.99
CA ASN A 246 -4.75 12.80 8.92
C ASN A 246 -3.43 12.01 9.01
N ASN A 247 -3.34 11.03 9.93
CA ASN A 247 -2.12 10.32 10.28
C ASN A 247 -1.01 11.26 10.76
N GLN A 248 -1.34 12.29 11.55
CA GLN A 248 -0.39 13.24 12.12
C GLN A 248 -0.39 13.21 13.65
N ALA A 249 0.76 13.51 14.25
CA ALA A 249 0.86 13.68 15.70
C ALA A 249 1.90 14.76 16.05
N PRO A 250 1.65 15.62 17.05
CA PRO A 250 2.68 16.49 17.61
C PRO A 250 3.75 15.65 18.33
N ILE A 251 4.98 16.17 18.41
CA ILE A 251 6.10 15.49 19.06
C ILE A 251 5.81 15.20 20.53
N SER A 252 5.19 16.13 21.25
CA SER A 252 4.81 15.97 22.65
C SER A 252 4.00 14.69 22.89
N ARG A 253 3.00 14.41 22.04
CA ARG A 253 2.17 13.21 22.11
C ARG A 253 2.95 11.93 21.83
N VAL A 254 3.88 11.96 20.87
CA VAL A 254 4.76 10.82 20.58
C VAL A 254 5.67 10.54 21.77
N VAL A 255 6.25 11.59 22.39
CA VAL A 255 7.08 11.49 23.59
C VAL A 255 6.31 10.90 24.76
N GLU A 256 5.08 11.33 24.97
CA GLU A 256 4.19 10.78 25.99
C GLU A 256 3.99 9.27 25.81
N ALA A 257 3.72 8.84 24.59
CA ALA A 257 3.52 7.43 24.27
C ALA A 257 4.79 6.58 24.40
N ILE A 258 5.97 7.15 24.16
CA ILE A 258 7.26 6.47 24.42
C ILE A 258 7.43 6.21 25.92
N TYR A 259 7.17 7.19 26.78
CA TYR A 259 7.25 6.98 28.23
C TYR A 259 6.19 6.00 28.73
N TRP A 260 4.97 6.03 28.18
CA TRP A 260 3.98 5.00 28.45
C TRP A 260 4.48 3.60 28.07
N ALA A 261 5.16 3.45 26.94
CA ALA A 261 5.74 2.17 26.53
C ALA A 261 6.88 1.71 27.48
N ILE A 262 7.71 2.65 27.97
CA ILE A 262 8.73 2.39 29.00
C ILE A 262 8.09 1.87 30.28
N ASP A 263 7.05 2.54 30.77
CA ASP A 263 6.35 2.16 32.01
C ASP A 263 5.63 0.81 31.92
N ASN A 264 5.25 0.39 30.70
CA ASN A 264 4.69 -0.94 30.45
C ASN A 264 5.75 -2.04 30.26
N GLU A 265 7.04 -1.68 30.33
CA GLU A 265 8.19 -2.56 30.16
C GLU A 265 8.09 -3.38 28.86
N VAL A 266 7.73 -2.73 27.75
CA VAL A 266 7.64 -3.41 26.46
C VAL A 266 9.03 -3.81 25.95
N ASN A 267 9.10 -4.85 25.12
CA ASN A 267 10.38 -5.28 24.54
C ASN A 267 10.70 -4.49 23.26
N ILE A 268 9.68 -4.18 22.46
CA ILE A 268 9.82 -3.54 21.14
C ILE A 268 8.85 -2.36 21.01
N ILE A 269 9.31 -1.26 20.42
CA ILE A 269 8.48 -0.14 19.96
C ILE A 269 8.49 -0.11 18.42
N ASN A 270 7.31 -0.09 17.81
CA ASN A 270 7.09 0.09 16.37
C ASN A 270 6.64 1.53 16.09
N ILE A 271 7.39 2.28 15.28
CA ILE A 271 7.05 3.64 14.84
C ILE A 271 6.98 3.70 13.31
N SER A 272 5.77 3.73 12.74
CA SER A 272 5.55 3.70 11.29
C SER A 272 5.29 5.09 10.68
N PHE A 273 5.88 6.12 11.27
CA PHE A 273 5.75 7.53 10.89
C PHE A 273 7.07 8.28 11.11
N GLY A 274 7.21 9.47 10.53
CA GLY A 274 8.42 10.26 10.70
C GLY A 274 8.25 11.75 10.40
N THR A 275 9.34 12.48 10.56
CA THR A 275 9.50 13.89 10.19
C THR A 275 10.92 14.18 9.72
N THR A 276 11.09 15.16 8.84
CA THR A 276 12.43 15.59 8.37
C THR A 276 13.18 16.45 9.39
N GLN A 277 12.50 16.91 10.44
CA GLN A 277 13.06 17.83 11.43
C GLN A 277 13.50 17.08 12.68
N LYS A 278 14.74 17.30 13.10
CA LYS A 278 15.27 16.73 14.34
C LYS A 278 14.69 17.46 15.54
N SER A 279 14.23 16.70 16.55
CA SER A 279 13.88 17.20 17.87
C SER A 279 14.74 16.56 18.95
N GLU A 280 15.32 17.37 19.81
CA GLU A 280 16.10 16.95 20.98
C GLU A 280 15.19 16.38 22.08
N VAL A 281 13.96 16.89 22.22
CA VAL A 281 12.99 16.32 23.18
C VAL A 281 12.61 14.90 22.78
N LEU A 282 12.28 14.67 21.50
CA LEU A 282 12.04 13.33 20.97
C LEU A 282 13.27 12.43 21.12
N TYR A 283 14.45 12.95 20.82
CA TYR A 283 15.70 12.21 20.95
C TYR A 283 15.93 11.73 22.38
N ASN A 284 15.72 12.59 23.39
CA ASN A 284 15.88 12.20 24.79
C ASN A 284 14.94 11.06 25.21
N ALA A 285 13.67 11.11 24.80
CA ALA A 285 12.71 10.04 25.06
C ALA A 285 13.14 8.71 24.40
N ILE A 286 13.60 8.76 23.13
CA ILE A 286 14.14 7.60 22.41
C ILE A 286 15.36 7.01 23.14
N ARG A 287 16.27 7.87 23.62
CA ARG A 287 17.45 7.42 24.38
C ARG A 287 17.07 6.75 25.69
N ASP A 288 16.05 7.24 26.37
CA ASP A 288 15.61 6.66 27.63
C ASP A 288 14.91 5.31 27.41
N ALA A 289 14.12 5.16 26.34
CA ALA A 289 13.62 3.85 25.90
C ALA A 289 14.76 2.87 25.56
N TYR A 290 15.77 3.33 24.82
CA TYR A 290 16.95 2.53 24.50
C TYR A 290 17.71 2.08 25.76
N LYS A 291 17.93 2.98 26.73
CA LYS A 291 18.58 2.66 28.02
C LYS A 291 17.74 1.70 28.87
N ALA A 292 16.41 1.74 28.75
CA ALA A 292 15.52 0.77 29.37
C ALA A 292 15.60 -0.63 28.72
N GLY A 293 16.38 -0.78 27.64
CA GLY A 293 16.57 -2.05 26.94
C GLY A 293 15.49 -2.37 25.92
N ILE A 294 14.74 -1.36 25.48
CA ILE A 294 13.69 -1.48 24.47
C ILE A 294 14.32 -1.38 23.08
N LEU A 295 13.97 -2.29 22.18
CA LEU A 295 14.37 -2.22 20.78
C LEU A 295 13.36 -1.36 20.01
N ILE A 296 13.85 -0.36 19.27
CA ILE A 296 12.99 0.61 18.60
C ILE A 296 13.20 0.47 17.10
N PHE A 297 12.11 0.29 16.34
CA PHE A 297 12.14 0.29 14.88
C PHE A 297 11.32 1.46 14.35
N ALA A 298 11.85 2.15 13.34
CA ALA A 298 11.13 3.24 12.69
C ALA A 298 11.25 3.24 11.16
N ALA A 299 10.22 3.77 10.51
CA ALA A 299 10.15 3.86 9.05
C ALA A 299 11.19 4.86 8.54
N SER A 300 11.97 4.49 7.51
CA SER A 300 13.02 5.38 7.02
C SER A 300 12.48 6.62 6.30
N GLY A 301 11.23 6.57 5.80
CA GLY A 301 10.59 7.62 5.03
C GLY A 301 10.19 7.18 3.62
N ASN A 302 9.32 7.96 2.97
CA ASN A 302 8.70 7.65 1.67
C ASN A 302 9.04 8.66 0.56
N GLN A 303 10.13 9.40 0.71
CA GLN A 303 10.52 10.49 -0.17
C GLN A 303 11.23 9.98 -1.42
N GLY A 304 11.83 8.79 -1.37
CA GLY A 304 12.66 8.22 -2.43
C GLY A 304 13.84 9.13 -2.79
N GLU A 305 14.65 8.79 -3.79
CA GLU A 305 15.74 9.69 -4.20
C GLU A 305 15.21 11.01 -4.76
N MET A 306 15.57 12.14 -4.14
CA MET A 306 15.22 13.47 -4.64
C MET A 306 16.26 13.93 -5.67
N GLN A 307 15.86 14.03 -6.95
CA GLN A 307 16.66 14.74 -7.96
C GLN A 307 16.49 16.25 -7.78
N THR A 308 17.58 16.94 -7.39
CA THR A 308 17.60 18.41 -7.38
C THR A 308 17.86 18.95 -8.79
N GLU A 309 17.45 20.21 -9.05
CA GLU A 309 17.62 20.92 -10.35
C GLU A 309 19.08 20.98 -10.85
N LYS A 310 20.05 20.61 -10.02
CA LYS A 310 21.49 20.61 -10.34
C LYS A 310 22.02 19.26 -10.85
N ASN A 311 21.20 18.22 -11.00
CA ASN A 311 21.66 16.84 -11.25
C ASN A 311 22.68 16.36 -10.18
N GLU A 312 22.63 16.94 -8.98
CA GLU A 312 23.32 16.44 -7.80
C GLU A 312 22.31 15.54 -7.08
N LEU A 313 22.70 14.29 -6.83
CA LEU A 313 21.95 13.38 -5.94
C LEU A 313 22.00 14.02 -4.55
N ASP A 314 20.90 14.62 -4.10
CA ASP A 314 20.72 14.93 -2.69
C ASP A 314 20.09 13.65 -2.13
N GLU A 315 20.85 12.90 -1.34
CA GLU A 315 20.34 11.69 -0.70
C GLU A 315 19.11 12.09 0.13
N SER A 316 17.97 11.45 -0.13
CA SER A 316 16.76 11.73 0.63
C SER A 316 16.96 11.28 2.06
N TYR A 317 17.17 12.22 2.97
CA TYR A 317 17.50 11.93 4.37
C TYR A 317 16.48 10.98 5.00
N VAL A 318 17.00 10.00 5.75
CA VAL A 318 16.20 9.16 6.63
C VAL A 318 15.46 10.06 7.63
N GLU A 319 14.16 9.84 7.81
CA GLU A 319 13.32 10.64 8.70
C GLU A 319 13.63 10.37 10.18
N TYR A 320 13.30 11.31 11.06
CA TYR A 320 13.31 11.10 12.51
C TYR A 320 11.97 10.49 12.94
N PRO A 321 11.96 9.50 13.85
CA PRO A 321 13.09 9.07 14.69
C PRO A 321 14.02 8.02 14.08
N ALA A 322 13.77 7.50 12.86
CA ALA A 322 14.60 6.47 12.24
C ALA A 322 16.08 6.87 12.08
N ALA A 323 16.38 8.15 11.86
CA ALA A 323 17.75 8.65 11.76
C ALA A 323 18.51 8.73 13.10
N PHE A 324 17.88 8.41 14.24
CA PHE A 324 18.60 8.29 15.50
C PHE A 324 19.34 6.95 15.60
N SER A 325 20.60 6.98 16.03
CA SER A 325 21.46 5.79 16.16
C SER A 325 20.92 4.69 17.08
N GLU A 326 20.04 5.05 18.00
CA GLU A 326 19.36 4.17 18.94
C GLU A 326 18.14 3.45 18.32
N VAL A 327 17.77 3.80 17.08
CA VAL A 327 16.58 3.32 16.37
C VAL A 327 17.00 2.57 15.12
N VAL A 328 16.39 1.41 14.90
CA VAL A 328 16.57 0.64 13.68
C VAL A 328 15.75 1.24 12.56
N ALA A 329 16.41 1.92 11.62
CA ALA A 329 15.77 2.46 10.42
C ALA A 329 15.45 1.35 9.42
N VAL A 330 14.17 1.25 9.03
CA VAL A 330 13.69 0.20 8.12
C VAL A 330 13.16 0.79 6.82
N GLY A 331 13.77 0.35 5.71
CA GLY A 331 13.36 0.66 4.35
C GLY A 331 12.50 -0.45 3.73
N ALA A 332 11.81 -0.12 2.64
CA ALA A 332 10.88 -1.01 1.96
C ALA A 332 11.53 -1.74 0.77
N THR A 333 11.04 -2.94 0.51
CA THR A 333 11.29 -3.73 -0.70
C THR A 333 10.00 -4.05 -1.42
N THR A 334 10.14 -4.30 -2.71
CA THR A 334 9.09 -4.75 -3.61
C THR A 334 9.01 -6.28 -3.63
N PRO A 335 7.90 -6.87 -4.13
CA PRO A 335 7.82 -8.30 -4.36
C PRO A 335 8.93 -8.84 -5.28
N SER A 336 9.55 -8.01 -6.13
CA SER A 336 10.66 -8.44 -6.98
C SER A 336 12.00 -8.61 -6.26
N GLY A 337 12.04 -8.46 -4.93
CA GLY A 337 13.28 -8.55 -4.16
C GLY A 337 14.21 -7.35 -4.36
N GLU A 338 13.68 -6.25 -4.88
CA GLU A 338 14.41 -5.00 -5.11
C GLU A 338 14.00 -3.97 -4.05
N MET A 339 14.95 -3.12 -3.64
CA MET A 339 14.64 -1.96 -2.79
C MET A 339 13.60 -1.07 -3.47
N SER A 340 12.60 -0.67 -2.71
CA SER A 340 11.55 0.22 -3.18
C SER A 340 12.09 1.61 -3.50
N GLU A 341 11.58 2.21 -4.58
CA GLU A 341 11.95 3.56 -4.98
C GLU A 341 11.47 4.63 -3.99
N ILE A 342 10.46 4.35 -3.16
CA ILE A 342 9.98 5.32 -2.15
C ILE A 342 10.86 5.36 -0.90
N THR A 343 11.70 4.35 -0.68
CA THR A 343 12.56 4.26 0.51
C THR A 343 13.51 5.46 0.58
N SER A 344 13.41 6.26 1.64
CA SER A 344 14.42 7.27 1.98
C SER A 344 15.73 6.59 2.36
N ARG A 345 16.86 7.20 1.98
CA ARG A 345 18.20 6.61 1.95
C ARG A 345 19.20 7.51 2.66
N GLY A 346 20.05 6.92 3.50
CA GLY A 346 21.13 7.61 4.19
C GLY A 346 22.03 6.57 4.86
N ASP A 347 23.13 7.00 5.45
CA ASP A 347 24.03 6.13 6.22
C ASP A 347 23.32 5.53 7.45
N GLU A 348 22.19 6.12 7.86
CA GLU A 348 21.34 5.66 8.96
C GLU A 348 20.42 4.49 8.58
N LEU A 349 20.23 4.18 7.29
CA LEU A 349 19.35 3.08 6.86
C LEU A 349 19.97 1.72 7.20
N GLU A 350 19.40 0.98 8.17
CA GLU A 350 20.01 -0.24 8.69
C GLU A 350 19.47 -1.52 8.03
N LEU A 351 18.15 -1.63 7.85
CA LEU A 351 17.50 -2.85 7.36
C LEU A 351 16.49 -2.58 6.27
N LEU A 352 16.31 -3.57 5.40
CA LEU A 352 15.24 -3.64 4.40
C LEU A 352 14.29 -4.78 4.75
N ALA A 353 12.99 -4.52 4.57
CA ALA A 353 11.94 -5.51 4.73
C ALA A 353 10.82 -5.30 3.69
N PRO A 354 9.89 -6.26 3.52
CA PRO A 354 8.75 -6.13 2.60
C PRO A 354 7.90 -4.89 2.90
N GLY A 355 7.70 -4.02 1.91
CA GLY A 355 6.95 -2.77 2.12
C GLY A 355 6.05 -2.33 0.97
N GLU A 356 6.02 -3.03 -0.17
CA GLU A 356 5.07 -2.76 -1.25
C GLU A 356 4.21 -3.98 -1.58
N SER A 357 2.94 -3.79 -1.91
CA SER A 357 1.98 -4.86 -2.19
C SER A 357 1.86 -5.82 -1.00
N ILE A 358 1.74 -5.25 0.20
CA ILE A 358 1.65 -5.97 1.47
C ILE A 358 0.20 -6.20 1.86
N GLU A 359 -0.27 -7.44 1.77
CA GLU A 359 -1.57 -7.83 2.28
C GLU A 359 -1.59 -7.77 3.82
N SER A 360 -2.57 -7.08 4.41
CA SER A 360 -2.75 -7.00 5.87
C SER A 360 -4.23 -6.91 6.28
N VAL A 361 -4.48 -6.96 7.59
CA VAL A 361 -5.80 -6.81 8.21
C VAL A 361 -6.20 -5.33 8.21
N GLY A 362 -7.39 -5.04 7.74
CA GLY A 362 -8.04 -3.73 7.79
C GLY A 362 -9.29 -3.76 8.66
N TRP A 363 -10.17 -2.78 8.42
CA TRP A 363 -11.38 -2.60 9.22
C TRP A 363 -12.27 -3.86 9.21
N LEU A 364 -12.76 -4.28 10.39
CA LEU A 364 -13.62 -5.45 10.60
C LEU A 364 -13.01 -6.76 10.07
N ASP A 365 -11.69 -6.93 10.25
CA ASP A 365 -10.95 -8.11 9.79
C ASP A 365 -10.96 -8.29 8.25
N MET A 366 -11.33 -7.26 7.48
CA MET A 366 -11.24 -7.29 6.02
C MET A 366 -9.79 -7.24 5.55
N GLY A 367 -9.48 -7.86 4.40
CA GLY A 367 -8.15 -7.74 3.81
C GLY A 367 -7.91 -6.35 3.20
N VAL A 368 -6.71 -5.82 3.41
CA VAL A 368 -6.16 -4.62 2.75
C VAL A 368 -4.75 -4.94 2.22
N VAL A 369 -4.17 -4.02 1.48
CA VAL A 369 -2.91 -4.12 0.71
C VAL A 369 -2.31 -2.73 0.75
N CYS A 370 -1.17 -2.61 1.38
CA CYS A 370 -0.60 -1.32 1.68
C CYS A 370 0.82 -1.21 1.13
N ASP A 371 1.24 0.03 0.92
CA ASP A 371 2.57 0.40 0.43
C ASP A 371 3.18 1.45 1.37
N GLY A 372 4.45 1.28 1.72
CA GLY A 372 5.18 2.21 2.56
C GLY A 372 6.33 1.56 3.32
N THR A 373 7.32 2.38 3.69
CA THR A 373 8.26 1.99 4.74
C THR A 373 7.54 1.71 6.07
N SER A 374 6.39 2.34 6.31
CA SER A 374 5.45 2.00 7.39
C SER A 374 5.02 0.53 7.43
N MET A 375 4.92 -0.14 6.27
CA MET A 375 4.62 -1.57 6.19
C MET A 375 5.88 -2.44 6.33
N ALA A 376 7.07 -1.91 6.06
CA ALA A 376 8.32 -2.62 6.26
C ALA A 376 8.71 -2.75 7.75
N VAL A 377 8.47 -1.70 8.56
CA VAL A 377 8.72 -1.70 10.01
C VAL A 377 8.06 -2.89 10.73
N PRO A 378 6.74 -3.17 10.59
CA PRO A 378 6.12 -4.31 11.26
C PRO A 378 6.67 -5.66 10.82
N HIS A 379 7.25 -5.76 9.61
CA HIS A 379 7.96 -6.98 9.21
C HIS A 379 9.24 -7.19 10.03
N ALA A 380 10.03 -6.14 10.21
CA ALA A 380 11.23 -6.18 11.03
C ALA A 380 10.91 -6.44 12.51
N VAL A 381 9.86 -5.78 13.04
CA VAL A 381 9.36 -5.99 14.40
C VAL A 381 8.88 -7.44 14.60
N GLY A 382 8.11 -7.97 13.65
CA GLY A 382 7.69 -9.37 13.65
C GLY A 382 8.88 -10.33 13.67
N ALA A 383 9.85 -10.14 12.78
CA ALA A 383 11.07 -10.95 12.71
C ALA A 383 11.88 -10.90 14.02
N ALA A 384 12.07 -9.70 14.58
CA ALA A 384 12.73 -9.50 15.86
C ALA A 384 12.03 -10.25 16.99
N SER A 385 10.69 -10.16 17.06
CA SER A 385 9.90 -10.83 18.09
C SER A 385 9.99 -12.36 18.01
N LEU A 386 9.98 -12.95 16.81
CA LEU A 386 10.19 -14.40 16.61
C LEU A 386 11.56 -14.88 17.09
N LEU A 387 12.59 -14.06 16.93
CA LEU A 387 13.94 -14.39 17.39
C LEU A 387 14.07 -14.20 18.91
N TRP A 388 13.42 -13.17 19.46
CA TRP A 388 13.48 -12.82 20.87
C TRP A 388 12.69 -13.78 21.76
N GLN A 389 11.53 -14.27 21.30
CA GLN A 389 10.70 -15.20 22.08
C GLN A 389 11.42 -16.52 22.42
N LYS A 390 12.50 -16.86 21.71
CA LYS A 390 13.34 -18.04 22.01
C LYS A 390 14.01 -17.95 23.38
N ASP A 391 14.37 -16.73 23.80
CA ASP A 391 14.98 -16.43 25.10
C ASP A 391 14.81 -14.93 25.41
N LEU A 392 13.75 -14.57 26.15
CA LEU A 392 13.44 -13.18 26.51
C LEU A 392 14.53 -12.51 27.38
N LYS A 393 15.50 -13.27 27.90
CA LYS A 393 16.64 -12.73 28.66
C LYS A 393 17.74 -12.18 27.76
N LYS A 394 17.65 -12.35 26.44
CA LYS A 394 18.60 -11.72 25.52
C LYS A 394 18.44 -10.19 25.56
N PRO A 395 19.55 -9.44 25.56
CA PRO A 395 19.48 -7.99 25.45
C PRO A 395 19.02 -7.57 24.05
N ALA A 396 18.34 -6.42 23.93
CA ALA A 396 17.90 -5.87 22.65
C ALA A 396 19.01 -5.81 21.59
N GLY A 397 20.22 -5.39 21.99
CA GLY A 397 21.38 -5.30 21.10
C GLY A 397 21.83 -6.66 20.52
N PHE A 398 21.54 -7.78 21.19
CA PHE A 398 21.80 -9.11 20.61
C PHE A 398 20.81 -9.41 19.47
N ILE A 399 19.53 -9.05 19.63
CA ILE A 399 18.51 -9.28 18.60
C ILE A 399 18.74 -8.38 17.39
N LYS A 400 19.02 -7.08 17.61
CA LYS A 400 19.41 -6.13 16.55
C LYS A 400 20.59 -6.65 15.73
N GLY A 401 21.70 -6.96 16.40
CA GLY A 401 22.90 -7.42 15.71
C GLY A 401 22.74 -8.80 15.05
N LEU A 402 21.85 -9.66 15.55
CA LEU A 402 21.54 -10.93 14.90
C LEU A 402 20.79 -10.72 13.58
N LEU A 403 19.82 -9.78 13.54
CA LEU A 403 19.12 -9.42 12.30
C LEU A 403 20.10 -8.89 11.25
N GLU A 404 21.00 -7.99 11.65
CA GLU A 404 22.05 -7.45 10.77
C GLU A 404 23.01 -8.53 10.27
N ALA A 405 23.53 -9.38 11.17
CA ALA A 405 24.50 -10.42 10.82
C ALA A 405 23.92 -11.54 9.95
N SER A 406 22.60 -11.72 9.96
CA SER A 406 21.92 -12.74 9.16
C SER A 406 21.32 -12.21 7.86
N ALA A 407 21.32 -10.89 7.66
CA ALA A 407 20.67 -10.26 6.53
C ALA A 407 21.30 -10.68 5.18
N LYS A 408 20.44 -10.83 4.17
CA LYS A 408 20.82 -10.96 2.76
C LYS A 408 21.24 -9.60 2.22
N THR A 409 22.14 -9.60 1.25
CA THR A 409 22.54 -8.37 0.57
C THR A 409 21.62 -8.06 -0.60
N ILE A 410 21.08 -6.84 -0.65
CA ILE A 410 20.44 -6.24 -1.83
C ILE A 410 21.37 -5.15 -2.38
N ASP A 411 21.75 -5.26 -3.65
CA ASP A 411 22.44 -4.20 -4.37
C ASP A 411 21.43 -3.20 -4.95
N SER A 412 21.53 -1.93 -4.57
CA SER A 412 20.81 -0.84 -5.23
C SER A 412 21.75 0.34 -5.46
N ASP A 413 21.83 0.79 -6.72
CA ASP A 413 22.61 1.96 -7.12
C ASP A 413 24.10 1.91 -6.72
N GLY A 414 24.65 0.69 -6.65
CA GLY A 414 26.05 0.43 -6.28
C GLY A 414 26.33 0.49 -4.77
N LYS A 415 25.31 0.56 -3.92
CA LYS A 415 25.38 0.37 -2.47
C LYS A 415 24.73 -0.97 -2.08
N GLU A 416 25.29 -1.62 -1.07
CA GLU A 416 24.78 -2.85 -0.47
C GLU A 416 23.86 -2.52 0.71
N TYR A 417 22.69 -3.16 0.79
CA TYR A 417 21.72 -2.99 1.86
C TYR A 417 21.34 -4.34 2.47
N SER A 418 21.03 -4.36 3.77
CA SER A 418 20.75 -5.56 4.55
C SER A 418 19.26 -5.91 4.56
N PHE A 419 18.85 -6.97 3.87
CA PHE A 419 17.48 -7.50 3.86
C PHE A 419 17.30 -8.65 4.87
N ILE A 420 16.25 -8.60 5.68
CA ILE A 420 16.05 -9.52 6.80
C ILE A 420 15.87 -10.99 6.35
N ASP A 421 16.54 -11.93 7.03
CA ASP A 421 16.39 -13.37 6.84
C ASP A 421 16.32 -14.13 8.18
N VAL A 422 15.12 -14.51 8.57
CA VAL A 422 14.81 -15.21 9.83
C VAL A 422 15.27 -16.67 9.81
N ASP A 423 15.33 -17.34 8.66
CA ASP A 423 15.79 -18.73 8.58
C ASP A 423 17.27 -18.80 8.91
N TYR A 424 18.06 -17.96 8.26
CA TYR A 424 19.50 -17.89 8.49
C TYR A 424 19.82 -17.34 9.89
N ALA A 425 19.06 -16.35 10.39
CA ALA A 425 19.16 -15.89 11.78
C ALA A 425 18.98 -17.04 12.79
N ASN A 426 18.04 -17.95 12.52
CA ASN A 426 17.81 -19.12 13.36
C ASN A 426 18.96 -20.14 13.28
N GLU A 427 19.56 -20.31 12.10
CA GLU A 427 20.72 -21.17 11.89
C GLU A 427 21.93 -20.68 12.70
N ILE A 428 22.26 -19.38 12.61
CA ILE A 428 23.46 -18.82 13.23
C ILE A 428 23.26 -18.40 14.69
N TYR A 429 22.03 -18.46 15.22
CA TYR A 429 21.66 -17.89 16.53
C TYR A 429 22.65 -18.21 17.67
N ASN A 430 23.04 -19.49 17.80
CA ASN A 430 23.92 -19.93 18.90
C ASN A 430 25.37 -19.48 18.70
N ASP A 431 25.85 -19.52 17.46
CA ASP A 431 27.22 -19.12 17.12
C ASP A 431 27.38 -17.60 17.26
N TYR A 432 26.39 -16.85 16.78
CA TYR A 432 26.29 -15.41 17.00
C TYR A 432 26.23 -15.06 18.49
N TYR A 433 25.51 -15.82 19.31
CA TYR A 433 25.49 -15.62 20.78
C TYR A 433 26.85 -15.84 21.44
N ILE A 434 27.61 -16.85 21.01
CA ILE A 434 28.98 -17.08 21.49
C ILE A 434 29.87 -15.88 21.14
N GLN A 435 29.73 -15.32 19.93
CA GLN A 435 30.48 -14.15 19.48
C GLN A 435 30.08 -12.88 20.24
N TYR A 436 28.79 -12.62 20.38
CA TYR A 436 28.24 -11.49 21.13
C TYR A 436 28.72 -11.47 22.58
N LYS A 437 28.79 -12.64 23.24
CA LYS A 437 29.36 -12.73 24.59
C LYS A 437 30.86 -12.41 24.62
N LYS A 438 31.63 -12.77 23.60
CA LYS A 438 33.07 -12.45 23.56
C LYS A 438 33.32 -10.95 23.40
N THR A 439 32.50 -10.25 22.62
CA THR A 439 32.62 -8.80 22.45
C THR A 439 32.24 -8.04 23.73
N GLU A 440 31.26 -8.54 24.49
CA GLU A 440 30.87 -7.98 25.80
C GLU A 440 32.02 -8.02 26.83
N TYR A 441 32.91 -9.01 26.78
CA TYR A 441 34.03 -9.18 27.71
C TYR A 441 35.40 -8.72 27.17
N SER A 442 35.48 -8.18 25.95
CA SER A 442 36.74 -7.74 25.33
C SER A 442 37.01 -6.26 25.61
N TYR A 443 38.17 -5.94 26.20
CA TYR A 443 38.56 -4.57 26.55
C TYR A 443 39.27 -3.79 25.43
N ASN A 444 39.61 -4.42 24.29
CA ASN A 444 40.39 -3.79 23.21
C ASN A 444 39.74 -4.00 21.83
N ALA A 445 39.63 -2.91 21.05
CA ALA A 445 39.06 -2.90 19.71
C ALA A 445 39.82 -3.79 18.70
N SER A 446 41.14 -3.93 18.83
CA SER A 446 41.96 -4.78 17.94
C SER A 446 41.69 -6.28 18.07
N ASP A 447 41.18 -6.72 19.23
CA ASP A 447 40.87 -8.12 19.48
C ASP A 447 39.49 -8.50 18.89
N ILE A 448 38.58 -7.52 18.76
CA ILE A 448 37.21 -7.71 18.24
C ILE A 448 37.22 -8.11 16.75
N ASP A 449 38.02 -7.45 15.91
CA ASP A 449 38.14 -7.77 14.47
C ASP A 449 38.72 -9.16 14.20
N THR A 450 39.45 -9.74 15.16
CA THR A 450 40.07 -11.07 15.04
C THR A 450 39.15 -12.19 15.56
N ILE A 451 38.12 -11.83 16.35
CA ILE A 451 37.18 -12.75 17.00
C ILE A 451 35.89 -12.95 16.19
N ASN A 452 35.52 -11.95 15.38
CA ASN A 452 34.26 -11.97 14.67
C ASN A 452 34.32 -12.86 13.42
N GLU A 453 33.63 -14.00 13.47
CA GLU A 453 33.33 -14.76 12.27
C GLU A 453 32.40 -13.91 11.40
N LYS A 454 32.71 -13.78 10.11
CA LYS A 454 31.82 -13.10 9.17
C LYS A 454 30.71 -14.07 8.79
N PHE A 455 29.51 -13.81 9.30
CA PHE A 455 28.30 -14.43 8.80
C PHE A 455 28.00 -13.77 7.45
N ASP A 456 28.14 -14.51 6.36
CA ASP A 456 27.95 -14.01 5.00
C ASP A 456 26.77 -14.74 4.36
N ASN A 457 25.60 -14.08 4.34
CA ASN A 457 24.40 -14.61 3.70
C ASN A 457 24.38 -14.20 2.23
N CYS A 458 25.14 -14.94 1.40
CA CYS A 458 25.24 -14.65 -0.04
C CYS A 458 24.00 -15.06 -0.85
N GLU A 459 22.86 -15.37 -0.22
CA GLU A 459 21.63 -15.67 -0.95
C GLU A 459 20.98 -14.40 -1.50
N GLU A 460 20.60 -14.43 -2.77
CA GLU A 460 19.79 -13.36 -3.36
C GLU A 460 18.35 -13.41 -2.80
N VAL A 461 17.72 -12.25 -2.69
CA VAL A 461 16.28 -12.15 -2.39
C VAL A 461 15.49 -12.65 -3.60
N GLU A 462 14.57 -13.60 -3.39
CA GLU A 462 13.79 -14.17 -4.48
C GLU A 462 12.78 -13.14 -5.05
N ASP A 463 12.51 -13.23 -6.36
CA ASP A 463 11.42 -12.48 -7.01
C ASP A 463 10.09 -13.21 -6.78
N TYR A 464 9.23 -12.61 -5.97
CA TYR A 464 7.88 -13.05 -5.66
C TYR A 464 6.80 -12.29 -6.43
N THR A 465 7.18 -11.52 -7.46
CA THR A 465 6.20 -10.83 -8.30
C THR A 465 5.25 -11.85 -8.90
N ASP A 466 3.99 -11.77 -8.49
CA ASP A 466 2.91 -12.54 -9.09
C ASP A 466 2.70 -11.99 -10.51
N CYS A 467 3.30 -12.67 -11.48
CA CYS A 467 3.03 -12.45 -12.89
C CYS A 467 1.67 -13.05 -13.22
N VAL A 468 0.94 -12.41 -14.13
CA VAL A 468 -0.36 -12.90 -14.56
C VAL A 468 -0.30 -13.31 -16.03
N ASP A 469 -0.58 -14.60 -16.29
CA ASP A 469 -0.86 -15.11 -17.64
C ASP A 469 -2.38 -15.30 -17.73
N ALA A 470 -3.06 -14.58 -18.61
CA ALA A 470 -4.51 -14.56 -18.67
C ALA A 470 -4.95 -14.46 -20.13
N SER A 471 -5.26 -15.59 -20.75
CA SER A 471 -5.97 -15.59 -22.03
C SER A 471 -7.01 -16.70 -22.02
N TRP A 472 -8.28 -16.36 -22.24
CA TRP A 472 -9.25 -17.39 -22.54
C TRP A 472 -8.95 -17.99 -23.92
N SER A 473 -9.34 -19.24 -24.15
CA SER A 473 -9.27 -19.80 -25.49
C SER A 473 -10.10 -18.97 -26.48
N LYS A 474 -9.65 -18.90 -27.74
CA LYS A 474 -10.39 -18.30 -28.85
C LYS A 474 -11.87 -18.74 -28.95
N ASP A 475 -12.17 -19.97 -28.51
CA ASP A 475 -13.53 -20.50 -28.52
C ASP A 475 -14.34 -19.98 -27.33
N ASN A 476 -13.72 -19.84 -26.14
CA ASN A 476 -14.32 -19.14 -25.01
C ASN A 476 -14.60 -17.66 -25.36
N HIS A 477 -13.70 -16.94 -26.03
CA HIS A 477 -14.01 -15.58 -26.52
C HIS A 477 -15.20 -15.52 -27.47
N SER A 478 -15.51 -16.60 -28.21
CA SER A 478 -16.75 -16.64 -28.98
C SER A 478 -17.98 -16.92 -28.13
N LYS A 479 -17.84 -17.76 -27.10
CA LYS A 479 -18.93 -18.03 -26.15
C LYS A 479 -19.33 -16.77 -25.38
N THR A 480 -18.38 -15.88 -25.03
CA THR A 480 -18.73 -14.60 -24.38
C THR A 480 -19.52 -13.69 -25.33
N VAL A 481 -19.19 -13.67 -26.63
CA VAL A 481 -19.97 -12.94 -27.65
C VAL A 481 -21.37 -13.53 -27.83
N ASP A 482 -21.49 -14.86 -27.86
CA ASP A 482 -22.80 -15.56 -27.94
C ASP A 482 -23.67 -15.25 -26.72
N TYR A 483 -23.07 -15.30 -25.52
CA TYR A 483 -23.75 -14.92 -24.29
C TYR A 483 -24.24 -13.48 -24.33
N ALA A 484 -23.37 -12.55 -24.72
CA ALA A 484 -23.70 -11.14 -24.81
C ALA A 484 -24.84 -10.88 -25.80
N TYR A 485 -24.83 -11.49 -26.98
CA TYR A 485 -25.92 -11.40 -27.97
C TYR A 485 -27.26 -11.89 -27.41
N ASN A 486 -27.28 -13.04 -26.76
CA ASN A 486 -28.49 -13.64 -26.22
C ASN A 486 -29.10 -12.85 -25.05
N ASN A 487 -28.30 -12.00 -24.39
CA ASN A 487 -28.70 -11.28 -23.18
C ASN A 487 -28.78 -9.74 -23.36
N THR A 488 -28.65 -9.21 -24.59
CA THR A 488 -28.72 -7.76 -24.88
C THR A 488 -29.96 -7.34 -25.67
N GLY A 489 -30.93 -8.23 -25.87
CA GLY A 489 -32.23 -7.85 -26.46
C GLY A 489 -32.18 -7.31 -27.90
N GLY A 490 -31.13 -7.63 -28.67
CA GLY A 490 -31.04 -7.28 -30.09
C GLY A 490 -30.19 -6.07 -30.44
N CYS A 491 -29.26 -5.64 -29.58
CA CYS A 491 -28.30 -4.55 -29.86
C CYS A 491 -27.44 -4.77 -31.12
N ILE A 492 -27.25 -6.02 -31.54
CA ILE A 492 -26.60 -6.41 -32.80
C ILE A 492 -27.39 -7.55 -33.46
N THR A 493 -27.27 -7.69 -34.79
CA THR A 493 -27.95 -8.77 -35.54
C THR A 493 -27.14 -10.06 -35.54
N ALA A 494 -27.77 -11.21 -35.82
CA ALA A 494 -27.08 -12.50 -35.95
C ALA A 494 -25.93 -12.47 -36.98
N SER A 495 -26.07 -11.71 -38.08
CA SER A 495 -24.98 -11.54 -39.06
C SER A 495 -23.82 -10.70 -38.53
N GLN A 496 -24.09 -9.75 -37.62
CA GLN A 496 -23.07 -8.93 -36.97
C GLN A 496 -22.33 -9.71 -35.88
N VAL A 497 -23.02 -10.60 -35.14
CA VAL A 497 -22.40 -11.52 -34.16
C VAL A 497 -21.24 -12.30 -34.78
N GLU A 498 -21.43 -12.82 -36.00
CA GLU A 498 -20.38 -13.56 -36.71
C GLU A 498 -19.16 -12.70 -37.07
N ILE A 499 -19.31 -11.36 -37.13
CA ILE A 499 -18.20 -10.44 -37.36
C ILE A 499 -17.52 -10.08 -36.04
N VAL A 500 -18.30 -9.85 -34.99
CA VAL A 500 -17.78 -9.61 -33.64
C VAL A 500 -16.96 -10.81 -33.17
N LYS A 501 -17.40 -12.05 -33.43
CA LYS A 501 -16.61 -13.27 -33.17
C LYS A 501 -15.28 -13.31 -33.92
N LEU A 502 -15.24 -12.82 -35.17
CA LEU A 502 -13.96 -12.74 -35.91
C LEU A 502 -13.00 -11.78 -35.23
N GLY A 503 -13.50 -10.63 -34.77
CA GLY A 503 -12.72 -9.69 -33.97
C GLY A 503 -12.27 -10.30 -32.63
N ALA A 504 -13.18 -10.95 -31.91
CA ALA A 504 -12.89 -11.54 -30.60
C ALA A 504 -11.91 -12.70 -30.64
N LYS A 505 -11.84 -13.42 -31.77
CA LYS A 505 -10.80 -14.44 -32.01
C LYS A 505 -9.50 -13.87 -32.58
N ALA A 506 -9.51 -12.63 -33.07
CA ALA A 506 -8.37 -12.11 -33.82
C ALA A 506 -7.11 -12.09 -32.96
N PRO A 507 -7.08 -11.53 -31.73
CA PRO A 507 -5.89 -11.46 -30.87
C PRO A 507 -5.13 -12.78 -30.71
N ASP A 508 -5.83 -13.91 -30.65
CA ASP A 508 -5.25 -15.26 -30.52
C ASP A 508 -4.64 -15.82 -31.82
N ILE A 509 -4.86 -15.16 -32.96
CA ILE A 509 -4.46 -15.61 -34.30
C ILE A 509 -3.47 -14.60 -34.88
N LYS A 510 -2.60 -15.00 -35.81
CA LYS A 510 -1.71 -14.06 -36.52
C LYS A 510 -2.43 -13.39 -37.70
N TRP A 511 -2.35 -12.07 -37.80
CA TRP A 511 -2.79 -11.25 -38.94
C TRP A 511 -1.68 -10.26 -39.40
N PRO A 512 -1.81 -9.61 -40.57
CA PRO A 512 -0.85 -8.61 -41.03
C PRO A 512 -0.64 -7.50 -39.99
N ALA A 513 0.61 -7.11 -39.77
CA ALA A 513 1.04 -6.14 -38.74
C ALA A 513 0.92 -6.59 -37.27
N SER A 514 0.43 -7.80 -36.97
CA SER A 514 0.31 -8.35 -35.61
C SER A 514 1.47 -9.29 -35.25
N SER A 515 2.68 -8.76 -35.11
CA SER A 515 3.80 -9.56 -34.56
C SER A 515 3.45 -10.11 -33.17
N ASP A 516 4.11 -11.17 -32.73
CA ASP A 516 3.85 -11.75 -31.41
C ASP A 516 4.03 -10.72 -30.28
N GLU A 517 5.02 -9.82 -30.40
CA GLU A 517 5.19 -8.68 -29.48
C GLU A 517 3.98 -7.73 -29.51
N LYS A 518 3.45 -7.40 -30.68
CA LYS A 518 2.32 -6.47 -30.81
C LYS A 518 0.98 -7.09 -30.42
N ARG A 519 0.82 -8.41 -30.51
CA ARG A 519 -0.42 -9.07 -30.07
C ARG A 519 -0.55 -9.09 -28.55
N ARG A 520 0.57 -9.08 -27.82
CA ARG A 520 0.58 -9.07 -26.34
C ARG A 520 -0.20 -7.91 -25.74
N MET A 521 -0.29 -6.75 -26.39
CA MET A 521 -1.09 -5.62 -25.88
C MET A 521 -2.60 -5.87 -25.91
N PHE A 522 -3.05 -6.83 -26.70
CA PHE A 522 -4.46 -7.23 -26.77
C PHE A 522 -4.80 -8.34 -25.76
N HIS A 523 -3.84 -8.74 -24.93
CA HIS A 523 -4.04 -9.65 -23.81
C HIS A 523 -3.73 -8.90 -22.51
N ALA A 524 -4.48 -9.15 -21.43
CA ALA A 524 -4.21 -8.60 -20.11
C ALA A 524 -3.02 -9.34 -19.44
N LYS A 525 -1.89 -9.42 -20.16
CA LYS A 525 -0.73 -10.25 -19.88
C LYS A 525 0.52 -9.41 -19.66
N ASP A 526 1.33 -9.76 -18.66
CA ASP A 526 2.69 -9.26 -18.55
C ASP A 526 3.59 -9.97 -19.57
N SER A 527 4.38 -9.20 -20.33
CA SER A 527 5.22 -9.79 -21.35
C SER A 527 6.42 -10.49 -20.72
N ASP A 528 6.84 -11.65 -21.24
CA ASP A 528 8.05 -12.36 -20.79
C ASP A 528 9.35 -11.50 -20.92
N ALA A 529 9.25 -10.28 -21.47
CA ALA A 529 10.31 -9.31 -21.68
C ALA A 529 10.32 -8.15 -20.66
N GLY A 530 9.47 -8.16 -19.63
CA GLY A 530 9.42 -7.12 -18.60
C GLY A 530 8.78 -5.80 -19.07
N LYS A 531 7.93 -5.86 -20.10
CA LYS A 531 7.08 -4.73 -20.52
C LYS A 531 5.64 -4.99 -20.07
N THR A 532 5.11 -4.10 -19.25
CA THR A 532 3.69 -4.05 -18.89
C THR A 532 2.95 -3.12 -19.86
N TYR A 533 1.80 -3.55 -20.36
CA TYR A 533 0.93 -2.72 -21.21
C TYR A 533 -0.26 -2.23 -20.40
N ASN A 534 -0.61 -0.94 -20.54
CA ASN A 534 -1.84 -0.44 -19.98
C ASN A 534 -3.04 -0.93 -20.83
N TYR A 535 -3.54 -2.12 -20.51
CA TYR A 535 -4.60 -2.80 -21.24
C TYR A 535 -5.93 -2.02 -21.23
N ILE A 536 -6.15 -1.18 -20.23
CA ILE A 536 -7.32 -0.32 -20.09
C ILE A 536 -7.30 0.75 -21.17
N LYS A 537 -6.18 1.46 -21.29
CA LYS A 537 -5.97 2.45 -22.36
C LYS A 537 -6.06 1.81 -23.74
N VAL A 538 -5.56 0.58 -23.88
CA VAL A 538 -5.72 -0.18 -25.12
C VAL A 538 -7.20 -0.45 -25.41
N TYR A 539 -7.97 -0.93 -24.43
CA TYR A 539 -9.41 -1.17 -24.56
C TYR A 539 -10.17 0.11 -24.96
N GLU A 540 -9.97 1.20 -24.24
CA GLU A 540 -10.62 2.49 -24.48
C GLU A 540 -10.32 3.01 -25.89
N HIS A 541 -9.05 2.96 -26.28
CA HIS A 541 -8.62 3.44 -27.60
C HIS A 541 -9.26 2.62 -28.72
N ILE A 542 -9.33 1.29 -28.58
CA ILE A 542 -10.01 0.41 -29.54
C ILE A 542 -11.52 0.71 -29.60
N MET A 543 -12.18 0.88 -28.46
CA MET A 543 -13.60 1.21 -28.42
C MET A 543 -13.91 2.58 -29.04
N ASN A 544 -13.08 3.58 -28.77
CA ASN A 544 -13.17 4.90 -29.40
C ASN A 544 -12.99 4.83 -30.92
N MET A 545 -12.02 4.05 -31.39
CA MET A 545 -11.84 3.76 -32.82
C MET A 545 -13.07 3.05 -33.41
N ALA A 546 -13.62 2.04 -32.73
CA ALA A 546 -14.79 1.28 -33.17
C ALA A 546 -16.02 2.19 -33.31
N LEU A 547 -16.34 2.98 -32.29
CA LEU A 547 -17.48 3.90 -32.31
C LEU A 547 -17.32 5.02 -33.34
N LYS A 548 -16.10 5.53 -33.53
CA LYS A 548 -15.80 6.51 -34.58
C LYS A 548 -15.97 5.91 -35.97
N CYS A 549 -15.48 4.69 -36.17
CA CYS A 549 -15.60 3.95 -37.42
C CYS A 549 -17.08 3.70 -37.76
N LYS A 550 -17.88 3.25 -36.78
CA LYS A 550 -19.33 3.04 -36.90
C LYS A 550 -20.07 4.26 -37.47
N LYS A 551 -19.66 5.48 -37.07
CA LYS A 551 -20.27 6.74 -37.51
C LYS A 551 -19.63 7.34 -38.77
N THR A 552 -18.44 6.87 -39.17
CA THR A 552 -17.65 7.52 -40.23
C THR A 552 -16.98 6.51 -41.16
N THR A 553 -15.65 6.37 -41.09
CA THR A 553 -14.85 5.41 -41.86
C THR A 553 -13.68 4.94 -41.02
N HIS A 554 -13.14 3.75 -41.31
CA HIS A 554 -11.93 3.25 -40.67
C HIS A 554 -10.74 4.21 -40.80
N ALA A 555 -10.55 4.83 -41.98
CA ALA A 555 -9.50 5.83 -42.19
C ALA A 555 -9.61 7.07 -41.28
N LYS A 556 -10.82 7.45 -40.84
CA LYS A 556 -11.03 8.53 -39.87
C LYS A 556 -10.88 8.05 -38.43
N ALA A 557 -11.26 6.80 -38.14
CA ALA A 557 -11.05 6.18 -36.84
C ALA A 557 -9.56 6.05 -36.49
N LEU A 558 -8.70 5.71 -37.46
CA LEU A 558 -7.23 5.66 -37.29
C LEU A 558 -6.58 7.02 -36.97
N LYS A 559 -7.33 8.12 -37.07
CA LYS A 559 -6.85 9.49 -36.78
C LYS A 559 -7.46 10.06 -35.50
N ILE A 560 -8.11 9.22 -34.67
CA ILE A 560 -8.68 9.66 -33.41
C ILE A 560 -7.55 10.10 -32.46
N ALA A 561 -7.80 11.17 -31.71
CA ALA A 561 -6.89 11.59 -30.64
C ALA A 561 -6.86 10.52 -29.54
N TYR A 562 -5.76 10.43 -28.80
CA TYR A 562 -5.64 9.50 -27.69
C TYR A 562 -6.60 9.87 -26.56
N PRO A 563 -7.13 8.89 -25.82
CA PRO A 563 -7.80 9.16 -24.55
C PRO A 563 -6.90 10.05 -23.69
N ASP A 564 -7.45 11.18 -23.22
CA ASP A 564 -6.76 12.17 -22.36
C ASP A 564 -5.46 12.78 -22.92
N ASN A 565 -5.26 12.76 -24.24
CA ASN A 565 -4.03 13.19 -24.91
C ASN A 565 -2.75 12.46 -24.46
N ASN A 566 -2.89 11.33 -23.76
CA ASN A 566 -1.77 10.56 -23.25
C ASN A 566 -1.64 9.22 -24.00
N ALA A 567 -0.53 9.00 -24.68
CA ALA A 567 -0.30 7.80 -25.46
C ALA A 567 0.06 6.55 -24.60
N GLY A 568 0.27 6.74 -23.30
CA GLY A 568 0.86 5.75 -22.39
C GLY A 568 2.39 5.71 -22.50
N GLU A 569 3.04 5.00 -21.57
CA GLU A 569 4.52 4.95 -21.42
C GLU A 569 5.19 4.42 -22.69
N TYR A 570 4.56 3.46 -23.37
CA TYR A 570 5.07 2.80 -24.57
C TYR A 570 4.37 3.23 -25.86
N ASN A 571 3.61 4.33 -25.83
CA ASN A 571 2.70 4.71 -26.92
C ASN A 571 1.78 3.54 -27.34
N GLU A 572 1.15 2.83 -26.39
CA GLU A 572 0.30 1.67 -26.69
C GLU A 572 -0.80 2.03 -27.69
N CYS A 573 -1.45 3.19 -27.53
CA CYS A 573 -2.49 3.67 -28.44
C CYS A 573 -1.99 3.84 -29.88
N LYS A 574 -0.76 4.33 -30.07
CA LYS A 574 -0.14 4.45 -31.39
C LYS A 574 0.11 3.06 -31.99
N THR A 575 0.55 2.12 -31.16
CA THR A 575 0.82 0.75 -31.60
C THR A 575 -0.46 0.03 -31.99
N VAL A 576 -1.55 0.21 -31.23
CA VAL A 576 -2.89 -0.26 -31.57
C VAL A 576 -3.34 0.30 -32.92
N THR A 577 -3.28 1.62 -33.11
CA THR A 577 -3.64 2.27 -34.38
C THR A 577 -2.87 1.68 -35.58
N ASN A 578 -1.56 1.46 -35.42
CA ASN A 578 -0.73 0.88 -36.46
C ASN A 578 -1.04 -0.60 -36.73
N THR A 579 -1.45 -1.33 -35.70
CA THR A 579 -1.74 -2.78 -35.76
C THR A 579 -3.13 -3.07 -36.31
N LEU A 580 -4.09 -2.16 -36.11
CA LEU A 580 -5.46 -2.23 -36.64
C LEU A 580 -5.62 -1.45 -37.95
N ASN A 581 -4.58 -1.44 -38.80
CA ASN A 581 -4.60 -0.80 -40.11
C ASN A 581 -5.54 -1.52 -41.11
N LYS A 582 -5.68 -0.97 -42.32
CA LYS A 582 -6.66 -1.46 -43.30
C LYS A 582 -6.42 -2.93 -43.69
N ASP A 583 -5.16 -3.30 -43.91
CA ASP A 583 -4.78 -4.66 -44.32
C ASP A 583 -5.04 -5.67 -43.21
N ALA A 584 -4.85 -5.25 -41.95
CA ALA A 584 -5.20 -6.04 -40.78
C ALA A 584 -6.71 -6.33 -40.71
N ILE A 585 -7.54 -5.31 -40.83
CA ILE A 585 -9.01 -5.46 -40.76
C ILE A 585 -9.54 -6.31 -41.92
N ASP A 586 -9.04 -6.09 -43.14
CA ASP A 586 -9.40 -6.91 -44.31
C ASP A 586 -9.07 -8.39 -44.10
N SER A 587 -7.86 -8.67 -43.57
CA SER A 587 -7.43 -10.03 -43.24
C SER A 587 -8.34 -10.70 -42.19
N ILE A 588 -8.76 -9.96 -41.15
CA ILE A 588 -9.64 -10.48 -40.09
C ILE A 588 -11.05 -10.76 -40.63
N LEU A 589 -11.55 -9.94 -41.56
CA LEU A 589 -12.89 -10.11 -42.15
C LEU A 589 -13.03 -11.37 -43.01
N LYS A 590 -11.93 -12.03 -43.40
CA LYS A 590 -11.91 -13.33 -44.12
C LYS A 590 -12.88 -13.37 -45.32
N GLY A 591 -12.88 -12.32 -46.14
CA GLY A 591 -13.72 -12.23 -47.35
C GLY A 591 -15.17 -11.77 -47.12
N LYS A 592 -15.54 -11.33 -45.91
CA LYS A 592 -16.78 -10.59 -45.68
C LYS A 592 -16.69 -9.18 -46.29
N SER A 593 -17.84 -8.51 -46.45
CA SER A 593 -17.88 -7.18 -47.07
C SER A 593 -17.07 -6.15 -46.27
N ILE A 594 -16.20 -5.42 -46.96
CA ILE A 594 -15.38 -4.36 -46.37
C ILE A 594 -16.20 -3.06 -46.38
N ASN A 595 -16.69 -2.67 -45.21
CA ASN A 595 -17.41 -1.41 -45.00
C ASN A 595 -17.24 -0.97 -43.54
N HIS A 596 -17.50 0.31 -43.26
CA HIS A 596 -17.29 0.88 -41.92
C HIS A 596 -18.06 0.16 -40.80
N THR A 597 -19.18 -0.50 -41.10
CA THR A 597 -19.96 -1.21 -40.09
C THR A 597 -19.22 -2.49 -39.68
N ASN A 598 -18.76 -3.27 -40.66
CA ASN A 598 -18.02 -4.51 -40.41
C ASN A 598 -16.64 -4.24 -39.82
N GLU A 599 -15.94 -3.20 -40.30
CA GLU A 599 -14.65 -2.76 -39.76
C GLU A 599 -14.78 -2.37 -38.27
N ALA A 600 -15.86 -1.66 -37.92
CA ALA A 600 -16.13 -1.27 -36.54
C ALA A 600 -16.52 -2.46 -35.64
N LEU A 601 -17.26 -3.44 -36.17
CA LEU A 601 -17.60 -4.67 -35.44
C LEU A 601 -16.39 -5.57 -35.18
N VAL A 602 -15.40 -5.59 -36.08
CA VAL A 602 -14.12 -6.27 -35.82
C VAL A 602 -13.41 -5.62 -34.63
N MET A 603 -13.31 -4.28 -34.62
CA MET A 603 -12.68 -3.56 -33.50
C MET A 603 -13.46 -3.76 -32.17
N LEU A 604 -14.80 -3.79 -32.22
CA LEU A 604 -15.63 -4.16 -31.06
C LEU A 604 -15.28 -5.55 -30.53
N GLY A 605 -15.15 -6.54 -31.42
CA GLY A 605 -14.76 -7.89 -31.02
C GLY A 605 -13.38 -7.95 -30.35
N ILE A 606 -12.40 -7.21 -30.86
CA ILE A 606 -11.06 -7.13 -30.27
C ILE A 606 -11.11 -6.46 -28.88
N ALA A 607 -11.93 -5.43 -28.69
CA ALA A 607 -12.14 -4.83 -27.37
C ALA A 607 -12.82 -5.81 -26.39
N MET A 608 -13.82 -6.57 -26.85
CA MET A 608 -14.46 -7.62 -26.04
C MET A 608 -13.49 -8.73 -25.64
N HIS A 609 -12.56 -9.10 -26.53
CA HIS A 609 -11.51 -10.06 -26.21
C HIS A 609 -10.66 -9.57 -25.04
N LEU A 610 -10.11 -8.36 -25.16
CA LEU A 610 -9.24 -7.78 -24.14
C LEU A 610 -9.97 -7.64 -22.79
N ALA A 611 -11.23 -7.21 -22.80
CA ALA A 611 -12.04 -7.09 -21.59
C ALA A 611 -12.36 -8.45 -20.95
N ALA A 612 -12.56 -9.51 -21.74
CA ALA A 612 -12.76 -10.85 -21.21
C ALA A 612 -11.48 -11.41 -20.57
N ASP A 613 -10.31 -11.13 -21.16
CA ASP A 613 -9.01 -11.60 -20.66
C ASP A 613 -8.62 -11.05 -19.29
N VAL A 614 -9.18 -9.89 -18.90
CA VAL A 614 -9.07 -9.37 -17.52
C VAL A 614 -9.63 -10.37 -16.48
N TYR A 615 -10.43 -11.35 -16.89
CA TYR A 615 -10.98 -12.37 -15.99
C TYR A 615 -10.33 -13.75 -16.16
N ALA A 616 -9.41 -13.94 -17.11
CA ALA A 616 -8.80 -15.24 -17.42
C ALA A 616 -7.65 -15.65 -16.47
N HIS A 617 -7.36 -14.85 -15.44
CA HIS A 617 -6.09 -14.84 -14.70
C HIS A 617 -5.62 -16.19 -14.14
N GLN A 618 -4.37 -16.56 -14.48
CA GLN A 618 -3.50 -17.45 -13.71
C GLN A 618 -2.34 -16.60 -13.14
N SER A 619 -2.16 -16.58 -11.82
CA SER A 619 -0.97 -15.99 -11.21
C SER A 619 0.18 -17.02 -11.19
N TYR A 620 1.40 -16.57 -11.46
CA TYR A 620 2.60 -17.38 -11.34
C TYR A 620 3.75 -16.53 -10.83
N VAL A 621 4.62 -17.15 -10.05
CA VAL A 621 5.89 -16.56 -9.62
C VAL A 621 6.96 -16.95 -10.63
N LYS A 622 7.78 -15.99 -11.06
CA LYS A 622 8.86 -16.22 -12.02
C LYS A 622 10.18 -16.49 -11.28
N LYS A 623 10.78 -17.65 -11.49
CA LYS A 623 12.11 -18.00 -10.98
C LYS A 623 13.09 -18.18 -12.14
N GLY A 624 13.80 -17.11 -12.51
CA GLY A 624 14.66 -17.09 -13.70
C GLY A 624 13.86 -17.33 -14.99
N ASP A 625 14.16 -18.41 -15.72
CA ASP A 625 13.41 -18.83 -16.92
C ASP A 625 12.21 -19.74 -16.61
N SER A 626 12.01 -20.15 -15.34
CA SER A 626 10.94 -21.06 -14.93
C SER A 626 9.73 -20.33 -14.34
N LYS A 627 8.51 -20.84 -14.61
CA LYS A 627 7.25 -20.32 -14.07
C LYS A 627 6.72 -21.30 -13.01
N THR A 628 6.42 -20.81 -11.81
CA THR A 628 5.76 -21.58 -10.75
C THR A 628 4.37 -21.01 -10.55
N PHE A 629 3.33 -21.74 -10.96
CA PHE A 629 1.96 -21.24 -10.93
C PHE A 629 1.41 -21.25 -9.50
N LYS A 630 0.85 -20.12 -9.06
CA LYS A 630 0.09 -20.00 -7.81
C LYS A 630 -1.39 -20.12 -8.13
N ILE A 631 -2.12 -20.83 -7.28
CA ILE A 631 -3.57 -20.91 -7.33
C ILE A 631 -4.05 -20.61 -5.92
N PRO A 632 -4.73 -19.47 -5.69
CA PRO A 632 -5.40 -19.22 -4.41
C PRO A 632 -6.58 -20.19 -4.26
N GLY A 633 -6.68 -20.84 -3.09
CA GLY A 633 -7.83 -21.66 -2.71
C GLY A 633 -7.76 -23.13 -3.19
N LYS A 634 -7.89 -24.07 -2.26
CA LYS A 634 -7.98 -25.52 -2.56
C LYS A 634 -9.21 -25.83 -3.40
N TYR A 635 -9.12 -26.15 -4.70
CA TYR A 635 -10.15 -26.98 -5.36
C TYR A 635 -9.60 -27.91 -6.45
N LYS A 636 -9.94 -29.20 -6.24
CA LYS A 636 -9.89 -30.43 -7.07
C LYS A 636 -8.68 -30.70 -8.01
N LYS A 637 -8.03 -31.83 -7.70
CA LYS A 637 -7.22 -32.63 -8.63
C LYS A 637 -8.06 -33.01 -9.84
N ASP A 638 -7.74 -32.51 -11.02
CA ASP A 638 -7.63 -33.30 -12.25
C ASP A 638 -6.76 -32.53 -13.26
N HIS A 639 -5.97 -33.30 -14.01
CA HIS A 639 -4.61 -32.98 -14.49
C HIS A 639 -4.52 -32.58 -15.97
N ASP A 640 -3.50 -31.78 -16.31
CA ASP A 640 -2.63 -32.04 -17.48
C ASP A 640 -1.36 -32.81 -17.04
N GLN A 641 -0.64 -33.44 -17.99
CA GLN A 641 0.45 -34.42 -17.77
C GLN A 641 1.67 -33.92 -16.96
N ASP A 642 1.67 -32.67 -16.51
CA ASP A 642 2.67 -32.03 -15.65
C ASP A 642 2.10 -31.49 -14.32
N GLY A 643 0.79 -31.64 -14.08
CA GLY A 643 0.13 -31.14 -12.87
C GLY A 643 -0.26 -29.67 -12.90
N THR A 644 -0.18 -28.98 -14.04
CA THR A 644 -0.82 -27.67 -14.19
C THR A 644 -2.33 -27.81 -14.41
N PRO A 645 -3.19 -27.08 -13.67
CA PRO A 645 -4.62 -27.04 -13.95
C PRO A 645 -4.90 -26.17 -15.19
N ASN A 646 -5.77 -26.68 -16.04
CA ASN A 646 -6.21 -26.03 -17.26
C ASN A 646 -7.28 -24.98 -16.93
N ASN A 647 -6.87 -23.75 -16.61
CA ASN A 647 -7.78 -22.65 -16.27
C ASN A 647 -8.59 -22.12 -17.47
N ASP A 648 -8.33 -22.62 -18.69
CA ASP A 648 -9.21 -22.45 -19.86
C ASP A 648 -10.50 -23.29 -19.73
N ASP A 649 -10.54 -24.21 -18.77
CA ASP A 649 -11.74 -24.91 -18.35
C ASP A 649 -12.62 -23.98 -17.49
N VAL A 650 -13.65 -23.45 -18.14
CA VAL A 650 -14.63 -22.56 -17.53
C VAL A 650 -15.40 -23.20 -16.37
N ASP A 651 -15.41 -24.54 -16.29
CA ASP A 651 -16.04 -25.26 -15.18
C ASP A 651 -15.16 -25.26 -13.92
N PHE A 652 -13.86 -24.99 -14.05
CA PHE A 652 -12.91 -24.86 -12.94
C PHE A 652 -12.89 -23.46 -12.31
N VAL A 653 -13.24 -22.43 -13.08
CA VAL A 653 -13.31 -21.01 -12.64
C VAL A 653 -14.66 -20.34 -12.96
N PRO A 654 -15.79 -20.90 -12.49
CA PRO A 654 -17.13 -20.51 -12.95
C PRO A 654 -17.49 -19.04 -12.65
N ALA A 655 -17.03 -18.49 -11.52
CA ALA A 655 -17.27 -17.10 -11.14
C ALA A 655 -16.54 -16.11 -12.07
N ARG A 656 -15.27 -16.37 -12.39
CA ARG A 656 -14.48 -15.55 -13.32
C ARG A 656 -15.07 -15.59 -14.72
N TRP A 657 -15.48 -16.78 -15.15
CA TRP A 657 -16.15 -16.97 -16.41
C TRP A 657 -17.50 -16.23 -16.48
N LYS A 658 -18.26 -16.20 -15.39
CA LYS A 658 -19.49 -15.39 -15.26
C LYS A 658 -19.17 -13.90 -15.45
N CYS A 659 -18.16 -13.36 -14.77
CA CYS A 659 -17.76 -11.95 -14.92
C CYS A 659 -17.30 -11.60 -16.35
N ALA A 660 -16.55 -12.48 -17.02
CA ALA A 660 -16.14 -12.30 -18.42
C ALA A 660 -17.34 -12.19 -19.37
N LYS A 661 -18.33 -13.06 -19.19
CA LYS A 661 -19.59 -13.08 -19.96
C LYS A 661 -20.44 -11.83 -19.69
N GLU A 662 -20.60 -11.45 -18.43
CA GLU A 662 -21.35 -10.23 -18.04
C GLU A 662 -20.69 -8.97 -18.59
N THR A 663 -19.36 -8.87 -18.52
CA THR A 663 -18.62 -7.74 -19.11
C THR A 663 -18.86 -7.63 -20.61
N CYS A 664 -18.76 -8.76 -21.34
CA CYS A 664 -19.04 -8.80 -22.77
C CYS A 664 -20.50 -8.40 -23.11
N LYS A 665 -21.47 -8.80 -22.28
CA LYS A 665 -22.87 -8.38 -22.41
C LYS A 665 -23.00 -6.87 -22.34
N GLU A 666 -22.38 -6.25 -21.35
CA GLU A 666 -22.43 -4.79 -21.18
C GLU A 666 -21.73 -4.03 -22.32
N ILE A 667 -20.61 -4.54 -22.84
CA ILE A 667 -19.93 -3.93 -23.99
C ILE A 667 -20.86 -3.89 -25.23
N ILE A 668 -21.61 -4.96 -25.49
CA ILE A 668 -22.59 -4.99 -26.58
C ILE A 668 -23.75 -4.02 -26.32
N TRP A 669 -24.18 -3.88 -25.07
CA TRP A 669 -25.22 -2.93 -24.68
C TRP A 669 -24.78 -1.48 -24.89
N VAL A 670 -23.59 -1.11 -24.40
CA VAL A 670 -22.93 0.19 -24.62
C VAL A 670 -22.80 0.50 -26.11
N TRP A 671 -22.38 -0.50 -26.90
CA TRP A 671 -22.32 -0.40 -28.36
C TRP A 671 -23.69 -0.13 -29.00
N GLY A 672 -24.74 -0.81 -28.55
CA GLY A 672 -26.13 -0.60 -28.99
C GLY A 672 -26.61 0.83 -28.70
N CYS A 673 -26.24 1.36 -27.53
CA CYS A 673 -26.59 2.70 -27.07
C CYS A 673 -25.73 3.83 -27.67
N ASN A 674 -24.69 3.52 -28.47
CA ASN A 674 -23.75 4.49 -29.06
C ASN A 674 -23.02 5.39 -28.03
N LEU A 675 -22.85 4.90 -26.81
CA LEU A 675 -22.12 5.61 -25.75
C LEU A 675 -20.63 5.48 -25.99
N ILE A 676 -19.88 6.47 -25.50
CA ILE A 676 -18.42 6.43 -25.46
C ILE A 676 -18.04 5.88 -24.09
N PRO A 677 -17.33 4.74 -24.00
CA PRO A 677 -16.76 4.32 -22.72
C PRO A 677 -15.72 5.37 -22.30
N ASP A 678 -15.82 5.87 -21.07
CA ASP A 678 -14.78 6.71 -20.47
C ASP A 678 -13.83 5.83 -19.63
N GLY A 679 -12.54 6.16 -19.58
CA GLY A 679 -11.53 5.37 -18.84
C GLY A 679 -11.72 5.35 -17.32
N ASN A 680 -12.63 6.19 -16.89
CA ASN A 680 -13.23 6.17 -15.59
C ASN A 680 -13.89 4.77 -15.33
N GLU A 681 -14.38 4.05 -16.34
CA GLU A 681 -14.94 2.69 -16.19
C GLU A 681 -13.94 1.63 -15.74
N PHE A 682 -12.67 1.97 -15.81
CA PHE A 682 -11.52 1.19 -15.41
C PHE A 682 -10.60 2.08 -14.56
N ASN A 683 -11.14 2.70 -13.51
CA ASN A 683 -10.28 3.44 -12.59
C ASN A 683 -9.48 2.46 -11.73
N PHE A 684 -8.25 2.12 -12.17
CA PHE A 684 -7.26 1.33 -11.43
C PHE A 684 -6.48 2.20 -10.43
N TYR A 685 -7.20 2.97 -9.62
CA TYR A 685 -6.61 3.58 -8.44
C TYR A 685 -7.00 2.72 -7.24
N GLY A 686 -5.98 2.17 -6.58
CA GLY A 686 -6.13 1.22 -5.49
C GLY A 686 -6.39 -0.19 -6.00
N TYR A 687 -5.36 -1.04 -5.93
CA TYR A 687 -5.62 -2.45 -5.68
C TYR A 687 -6.22 -2.54 -4.28
N HIS A 688 -7.54 -2.30 -4.17
CA HIS A 688 -8.43 -2.74 -3.11
C HIS A 688 -9.82 -2.99 -3.64
N ASP A 689 -10.29 -4.19 -3.37
CA ASP A 689 -11.66 -4.66 -3.53
C ASP A 689 -12.24 -4.76 -4.94
N VAL A 690 -12.23 -6.00 -5.43
CA VAL A 690 -13.28 -6.58 -6.29
C VAL A 690 -13.34 -6.02 -7.72
N LEU A 691 -13.05 -6.90 -8.69
CA LEU A 691 -13.35 -6.73 -10.11
C LEU A 691 -14.84 -6.42 -10.32
N LYS A 692 -15.23 -5.14 -10.27
CA LYS A 692 -16.55 -4.63 -10.62
C LYS A 692 -16.40 -3.27 -11.28
N LEU A 693 -16.67 -3.23 -12.59
CA LEU A 693 -17.68 -2.40 -13.29
C LEU A 693 -18.35 -1.24 -12.51
N TYR A 694 -17.63 -0.46 -11.70
CA TYR A 694 -18.19 0.58 -10.82
C TYR A 694 -18.80 1.75 -11.61
N LYS A 695 -18.63 1.80 -12.93
CA LYS A 695 -19.17 2.85 -13.80
C LYS A 695 -20.26 2.43 -14.77
N LEU A 696 -20.71 1.17 -14.72
CA LEU A 696 -22.08 0.87 -15.17
C LEU A 696 -23.14 1.65 -14.37
N TYR A 697 -22.76 2.06 -13.16
CA TYR A 697 -23.52 2.88 -12.22
C TYR A 697 -23.96 4.25 -12.77
N LYS A 698 -23.17 4.93 -13.61
CA LYS A 698 -23.61 6.23 -14.15
C LYS A 698 -24.63 6.05 -15.29
N PHE A 699 -24.60 4.91 -15.98
CA PHE A 699 -25.45 4.65 -17.14
C PHE A 699 -26.88 4.18 -16.78
N ALA A 700 -27.05 3.54 -15.63
CA ALA A 700 -28.40 3.23 -15.12
C ALA A 700 -29.18 4.48 -14.64
N ASN A 701 -28.49 5.59 -14.33
CA ASN A 701 -29.13 6.81 -13.82
C ASN A 701 -29.80 7.69 -14.88
N GLU A 702 -29.65 7.39 -16.18
CA GLU A 702 -30.18 8.26 -17.26
C GLU A 702 -30.97 7.53 -18.37
N SER A 703 -31.26 6.23 -18.24
CA SER A 703 -32.04 5.52 -19.28
C SER A 703 -33.56 5.46 -18.98
N PRO A 704 -34.46 5.84 -19.91
CA PRO A 704 -35.81 6.33 -19.59
C PRO A 704 -36.91 5.25 -19.44
N ASN A 705 -36.58 3.97 -19.29
CA ASN A 705 -37.53 2.87 -19.54
C ASN A 705 -37.76 1.86 -18.39
N GLY A 706 -37.97 2.34 -17.16
CA GLY A 706 -38.96 1.74 -16.23
C GLY A 706 -38.78 0.29 -15.72
N GLY A 707 -37.57 -0.16 -15.38
CA GLY A 707 -37.38 -1.40 -14.60
C GLY A 707 -37.72 -1.23 -13.11
N ASN A 708 -38.35 -2.23 -12.49
CA ASN A 708 -38.76 -2.18 -11.08
C ASN A 708 -37.57 -2.32 -10.11
N LYS A 709 -37.12 -1.17 -9.60
CA LYS A 709 -36.07 -0.93 -8.59
C LYS A 709 -35.98 -1.98 -7.46
N ASN A 710 -37.11 -2.47 -6.95
CA ASN A 710 -37.11 -3.28 -5.72
C ASN A 710 -36.86 -4.78 -5.97
N GLU A 711 -37.13 -5.28 -7.18
CA GLU A 711 -36.83 -6.67 -7.56
C GLU A 711 -35.31 -6.88 -7.71
N TYR A 712 -34.65 -5.95 -8.40
CA TYR A 712 -33.20 -5.97 -8.62
C TYR A 712 -32.38 -5.77 -7.33
N ILE A 713 -32.85 -4.90 -6.43
CA ILE A 713 -32.26 -4.71 -5.09
C ILE A 713 -32.41 -5.98 -4.23
N ASN A 714 -33.50 -6.73 -4.41
CA ASN A 714 -33.69 -7.97 -3.67
C ASN A 714 -32.83 -9.10 -4.23
N GLU A 715 -32.65 -9.24 -5.54
CA GLU A 715 -31.76 -10.26 -6.12
C GLU A 715 -30.28 -10.04 -5.77
N LEU A 716 -29.80 -8.79 -5.74
CA LEU A 716 -28.42 -8.46 -5.34
C LEU A 716 -28.14 -8.66 -3.85
N LYS A 717 -29.17 -8.63 -3.00
CA LYS A 717 -29.04 -8.91 -1.56
C LYS A 717 -28.81 -10.39 -1.23
N TYR A 718 -28.94 -11.29 -2.22
CA TYR A 718 -28.77 -12.73 -2.03
C TYR A 718 -27.53 -13.31 -2.72
N CYS A 719 -26.66 -12.48 -3.31
CA CYS A 719 -25.36 -12.95 -3.83
C CYS A 719 -24.32 -12.91 -2.72
N SER A 720 -23.77 -14.07 -2.38
CA SER A 720 -22.67 -14.23 -1.42
C SER A 720 -21.31 -13.94 -2.06
N TYR A 721 -20.24 -13.86 -1.26
CA TYR A 721 -18.86 -13.70 -1.75
C TYR A 721 -18.41 -14.84 -2.69
N ASP A 722 -19.06 -16.02 -2.60
CA ASP A 722 -18.80 -17.17 -3.48
C ASP A 722 -19.60 -17.15 -4.82
N ASP A 723 -20.53 -16.20 -5.03
CA ASP A 723 -21.40 -16.09 -6.24
C ASP A 723 -20.99 -14.99 -7.23
#